data_AF-A0AAE2YNH3-F1
#
_entry.id   AF-A0AAE2YNH3-F1
#
_cell.length_a   1.000
_cell.length_b   1.000
_cell.length_c   1.000
_cell.angle_alpha   90.00
_cell.angle_beta   90.00
_cell.angle_gamma   90.00
#
_symmetry.space_group_name_H-M   'P 1'
#
loop_
_entity.id
_entity.type
_entity.pdbx_description
1 polymer ?
#
loop_
_entity_poly.entity_id
_entity_poly.type
_entity_poly.pdbx_seq_one_letter_code
_entity_poly.pdbx_strand_id
1 'polypeptide(L)'
;MSTSLSGLVSGIDVQSLITNLSAAYQAPITLLQNQEQTQQTTLSAWGTLQSSLSSLQSALGALQNIGSTNNRSATVANTSLASATASANAQQGSYNLSNIVLAQAQSVYSNNFASTSSGVGTGTLQIQVGSGAVQSIAINSNNDTLDGIAQAINSANAGVNAGVIYDGTGYRLTLTGANTGANQSFTVSVSGATGSLASLSYSSGTSGGMTQSQAAQNAGVSINGLPVTSSSNTISGAIPGVSLNLLQASSGSTTLQVSASNTGFVTTVQSFVSAFNKTMGTINQLTAYNAQTGSGGPLLGNAAVNGLRTQLLNLISNPAVGLSSGASYNSLGSVGLGLSSSGTINLNTGTLQTALTADYQDVVGLFGQTGQTSNSSVQYAGASGSTVAGTYAINVSQAAAQAQILSSSAFPSGGLAQSESLTFGSGSQSVVVSLSSGSSLSAAVNTINATLQQSGMTGITASNDNGKLELQSAGYGSAQSFSVVSNVASGGTGIGTSTLAASGTNVAGTINGQAASGSGQNLTVTGPGNALGLQIRVLGSNTGNLGTVSLSQGLYQQMNSLLSQALSSQNGFITAAQNGINSTISGLNAQIATLQQSASNQTALLTQQFAAMQSQLSTLQSTSQYLNAFYNSGSSSSSSSSSSSS
;
A
#
# COMPACT_ATOMS: atom_id res chain seq x y z
N MET A 1 83.83 8.01 8.76
CA MET A 1 83.48 9.41 8.42
C MET A 1 81.99 9.43 8.10
N SER A 2 81.09 10.16 8.75
CA SER A 2 81.19 11.26 9.73
C SER A 2 80.22 10.95 10.89
N THR A 3 80.74 10.96 12.11
CA THR A 3 80.05 10.61 13.35
C THR A 3 79.23 11.78 13.87
N SER A 4 77.97 11.50 14.15
CA SER A 4 77.08 12.26 15.03
C SER A 4 77.76 12.59 16.36
N LEU A 5 77.95 13.88 16.66
CA LEU A 5 78.34 14.32 17.99
C LEU A 5 77.12 14.89 18.69
N SER A 6 76.49 14.01 19.46
CA SER A 6 75.37 14.26 20.37
C SER A 6 75.82 15.10 21.57
N GLY A 7 74.86 15.76 22.22
CA GLY A 7 75.07 16.84 23.19
C GLY A 7 75.84 16.42 24.46
N LEU A 8 76.97 17.08 24.71
CA LEU A 8 77.76 16.87 25.93
C LEU A 8 78.26 18.13 26.63
N VAL A 9 77.77 19.34 26.28
CA VAL A 9 78.22 20.57 26.98
C VAL A 9 77.11 21.32 27.72
N SER A 10 75.82 20.99 27.51
CA SER A 10 74.71 21.67 28.19
C SER A 10 73.98 20.85 29.28
N GLY A 11 74.14 19.53 29.33
CA GLY A 11 73.38 18.68 30.26
C GLY A 11 71.85 18.65 30.04
N ILE A 12 71.33 19.32 29.00
CA ILE A 12 69.91 19.34 28.64
C ILE A 12 69.69 18.35 27.50
N ASP A 13 68.94 17.27 27.78
CA ASP A 13 68.44 16.34 26.76
C ASP A 13 67.24 16.98 26.04
N VAL A 14 67.56 17.72 24.97
CA VAL A 14 66.58 18.48 24.18
C VAL A 14 65.59 17.57 23.47
N GLN A 15 65.98 16.34 23.10
CA GLN A 15 65.06 15.38 22.50
C GLN A 15 64.01 14.94 23.52
N SER A 16 64.41 14.72 24.77
CA SER A 16 63.47 14.47 25.87
C SER A 16 62.56 15.67 26.15
N LEU A 17 63.08 16.91 26.08
CA LEU A 17 62.29 18.12 26.29
C LEU A 17 61.22 18.32 25.21
N ILE A 18 61.59 18.15 23.93
CA ILE A 18 60.65 18.20 22.80
C ILE A 18 59.61 17.09 22.92
N THR A 19 60.02 15.88 23.30
CA THR A 19 59.11 14.74 23.49
C THR A 19 58.13 15.00 24.63
N ASN A 20 58.62 15.42 25.81
CA ASN A 20 57.79 15.75 26.97
C ASN A 20 56.81 16.90 26.69
N LEU A 21 57.26 17.91 25.95
CA LEU A 21 56.40 19.03 25.56
C LEU A 21 55.36 18.60 24.52
N SER A 22 55.73 17.80 23.52
CA SER A 22 54.78 17.25 22.56
C SER A 22 53.71 16.38 23.23
N ALA A 23 54.09 15.57 24.24
CA ALA A 23 53.16 14.78 25.03
C ALA A 23 52.21 15.67 25.87
N ALA A 24 52.71 16.77 26.44
CA ALA A 24 51.90 17.75 27.18
C ALA A 24 50.85 18.43 26.29
N TYR A 25 51.18 18.73 25.03
CA TYR A 25 50.22 19.25 24.04
C TYR A 25 49.25 18.19 23.52
N GLN A 26 49.64 16.91 23.48
CA GLN A 26 48.80 15.82 23.01
C GLN A 26 47.72 15.42 24.02
N ALA A 27 47.99 15.51 25.32
CA ALA A 27 47.03 15.16 26.38
C ALA A 27 45.64 15.86 26.25
N PRO A 28 45.55 17.21 26.11
CA PRO A 28 44.26 17.88 25.92
C PRO A 28 43.59 17.54 24.58
N ILE A 29 44.36 17.31 23.52
CA ILE A 29 43.83 16.88 22.22
C ILE A 29 43.16 15.51 22.36
N THR A 30 43.84 14.54 22.99
CA THR A 30 43.30 13.20 23.23
C THR A 30 42.04 13.25 24.10
N LEU A 31 41.99 14.14 25.09
CA LEU A 31 40.77 14.34 25.89
C LEU A 31 39.60 14.81 25.03
N LEU A 32 39.79 15.82 24.19
CA LEU A 32 38.74 16.33 23.29
C LEU A 32 38.34 15.28 22.23
N GLN A 33 39.28 14.51 21.71
CA GLN A 33 38.99 13.39 20.79
C GLN A 33 38.15 12.31 21.47
N ASN A 34 38.44 11.97 22.73
CA ASN A 34 37.61 11.04 23.50
C ASN A 34 36.20 11.60 23.75
N GLN A 35 36.08 12.90 23.99
CA GLN A 35 34.78 13.57 24.11
C GLN A 35 34.02 13.55 22.78
N GLU A 36 34.68 13.86 21.67
CA GLU A 36 34.11 13.81 20.32
C GLU A 36 33.60 12.40 20.01
N GLN A 37 34.41 11.37 20.27
CA GLN A 37 34.02 9.97 20.09
C GLN A 37 32.80 9.58 20.93
N THR A 38 32.69 10.11 22.15
CA THR A 38 31.52 9.93 23.01
C THR A 38 30.28 10.59 22.42
N GLN A 39 30.42 11.80 21.89
CA GLN A 39 29.32 12.51 21.20
C GLN A 39 28.90 11.78 19.91
N GLN A 40 29.85 11.27 19.12
CA GLN A 40 29.58 10.50 17.91
C GLN A 40 28.83 9.19 18.21
N THR A 41 29.19 8.53 19.32
CA THR A 41 28.47 7.35 19.82
C THR A 41 27.04 7.71 20.23
N THR A 42 26.86 8.84 20.91
CA THR A 42 25.54 9.36 21.33
C THR A 42 24.68 9.73 20.11
N LEU A 43 25.27 10.37 19.09
CA LEU A 43 24.60 10.68 17.83
C LEU A 43 24.11 9.42 17.12
N SER A 44 24.95 8.39 17.08
CA SER A 44 24.63 7.10 16.47
C SER A 44 23.51 6.37 17.24
N ALA A 45 23.49 6.49 18.58
CA ALA A 45 22.41 6.00 19.42
C ALA A 45 21.07 6.70 19.10
N TRP A 46 21.07 8.04 18.93
CA TRP A 46 19.87 8.77 18.49
C TRP A 46 19.40 8.34 17.10
N GLY A 47 20.30 8.14 16.14
CA GLY A 47 19.95 7.61 14.81
C GLY A 47 19.36 6.20 14.86
N THR A 48 19.85 5.36 15.76
CA THR A 48 19.29 4.01 16.02
C THR A 48 17.89 4.10 16.60
N LEU A 49 17.67 4.96 17.60
CA LEU A 49 16.36 5.20 18.19
C LEU A 49 15.36 5.75 17.16
N GLN A 50 15.77 6.74 16.36
CA GLN A 50 14.96 7.33 15.28
C GLN A 50 14.52 6.26 14.26
N SER A 51 15.44 5.39 13.84
CA SER A 51 15.16 4.31 12.90
C SER A 51 14.17 3.29 13.48
N SER A 52 14.33 2.95 14.77
CA SER A 52 13.44 2.05 15.50
C SER A 52 12.02 2.62 15.62
N LEU A 53 11.90 3.90 15.99
CA LEU A 53 10.62 4.61 16.07
C LEU A 53 9.94 4.78 14.71
N SER A 54 10.70 5.03 13.65
CA SER A 54 10.17 5.09 12.28
C SER A 54 9.62 3.73 11.82
N SER A 55 10.30 2.65 12.21
CA SER A 55 9.82 1.28 11.96
C SER A 55 8.53 0.99 12.73
N LEU A 56 8.45 1.42 14.00
CA LEU A 56 7.22 1.33 14.79
C LEU A 56 6.09 2.13 14.16
N GLN A 57 6.35 3.37 13.73
CA GLN A 57 5.35 4.21 13.06
C GLN A 57 4.83 3.55 11.78
N SER A 58 5.70 2.90 11.01
CA SER A 58 5.32 2.17 9.80
C SER A 58 4.42 0.97 10.11
N ALA A 59 4.77 0.17 11.12
CA ALA A 59 3.94 -0.96 11.57
C ALA A 59 2.60 -0.50 12.15
N LEU A 60 2.59 0.65 12.84
CA LEU A 60 1.38 1.29 13.36
C LEU A 60 0.46 1.76 12.22
N GLY A 61 1.01 2.27 11.12
CA GLY A 61 0.25 2.64 9.90
C GLY A 61 -0.69 1.54 9.39
N ALA A 62 -0.27 0.27 9.48
CA ALA A 62 -1.10 -0.86 9.08
C ALA A 62 -2.34 -1.06 9.98
N LEU A 63 -2.27 -0.62 11.26
CA LEU A 63 -3.41 -0.69 12.19
C LEU A 63 -4.52 0.32 11.86
N GLN A 64 -4.23 1.40 11.10
CA GLN A 64 -5.22 2.40 10.73
C GLN A 64 -6.39 1.80 9.96
N ASN A 65 -6.10 0.92 9.01
CA ASN A 65 -7.06 0.34 8.08
C ASN A 65 -7.55 -1.04 8.53
N ILE A 66 -7.21 -1.46 9.74
CA ILE A 66 -7.42 -2.85 10.18
C ILE A 66 -8.90 -3.25 10.29
N GLY A 67 -9.81 -2.29 10.46
CA GLY A 67 -11.26 -2.52 10.38
C GLY A 67 -11.77 -2.81 8.96
N SER A 68 -10.99 -2.48 7.93
CA SER A 68 -11.27 -2.75 6.51
C SER A 68 -10.51 -3.96 5.95
N THR A 69 -9.47 -4.43 6.64
CA THR A 69 -8.69 -5.60 6.21
C THR A 69 -9.50 -6.88 6.41
N ASN A 70 -9.87 -7.52 5.29
CA ASN A 70 -10.47 -8.86 5.14
C ASN A 70 -11.06 -9.49 6.41
N ASN A 71 -12.33 -9.20 6.66
CA ASN A 71 -13.14 -9.90 7.68
C ASN A 71 -13.70 -11.24 7.14
N ARG A 72 -13.36 -11.67 5.92
CA ARG A 72 -13.92 -12.88 5.29
C ARG A 72 -12.81 -13.81 4.80
N SER A 73 -12.99 -15.10 5.02
CA SER A 73 -12.20 -16.17 4.39
C SER A 73 -13.11 -17.05 3.54
N ALA A 74 -12.60 -17.51 2.42
CA ALA A 74 -13.21 -18.52 1.58
C ALA A 74 -12.32 -19.77 1.56
N THR A 75 -12.82 -20.88 2.10
CA THR A 75 -12.07 -22.13 2.19
C THR A 75 -12.80 -23.21 1.41
N VAL A 76 -12.11 -23.81 0.44
CA VAL A 76 -12.63 -24.98 -0.31
C VAL A 76 -12.11 -26.24 0.37
N ALA A 77 -13.01 -27.19 0.67
CA ALA A 77 -12.66 -28.43 1.37
C ALA A 77 -11.67 -29.31 0.57
N ASN A 78 -11.82 -29.37 -0.75
CA ASN A 78 -10.88 -30.04 -1.65
C ASN A 78 -10.14 -29.01 -2.50
N THR A 79 -8.96 -28.60 -2.03
CA THR A 79 -8.13 -27.56 -2.66
C THR A 79 -7.49 -27.99 -3.97
N SER A 80 -7.53 -29.29 -4.33
CA SER A 80 -7.09 -29.76 -5.65
C SER A 80 -8.13 -29.44 -6.75
N LEU A 81 -9.41 -29.30 -6.39
CA LEU A 81 -10.47 -29.01 -7.36
C LEU A 81 -10.64 -27.52 -7.62
N ALA A 82 -10.57 -26.70 -6.57
CA ALA A 82 -10.73 -25.26 -6.66
C ALA A 82 -10.08 -24.54 -5.47
N SER A 83 -9.82 -23.26 -5.65
CA SER A 83 -9.47 -22.31 -4.60
C SER A 83 -10.41 -21.11 -4.66
N ALA A 84 -10.55 -20.36 -3.57
CA ALA A 84 -11.43 -19.21 -3.53
C ALA A 84 -10.85 -18.08 -2.67
N THR A 85 -11.18 -16.85 -3.03
CA THR A 85 -10.93 -15.66 -2.20
C THR A 85 -12.25 -14.95 -1.93
N ALA A 86 -12.35 -14.34 -0.75
CA ALA A 86 -13.51 -13.55 -0.35
C ALA A 86 -13.08 -12.13 -0.03
N SER A 87 -13.89 -11.17 -0.46
CA SER A 87 -13.78 -9.77 -0.07
C SER A 87 -14.66 -9.49 1.15
N ALA A 88 -14.52 -8.30 1.75
CA ALA A 88 -15.17 -7.94 3.01
C ALA A 88 -16.71 -7.96 2.96
N ASN A 89 -17.31 -7.83 1.78
CA ASN A 89 -18.76 -7.86 1.56
C ASN A 89 -19.30 -9.27 1.23
N ALA A 90 -18.45 -10.30 1.18
CA ALA A 90 -18.88 -11.67 0.91
C ALA A 90 -19.79 -12.16 2.04
N GLN A 91 -20.96 -12.68 1.68
CA GLN A 91 -21.89 -13.25 2.66
C GLN A 91 -21.35 -14.57 3.20
N GLN A 92 -21.39 -14.71 4.53
CA GLN A 92 -21.04 -15.96 5.20
C GLN A 92 -22.02 -17.06 4.81
N GLY A 93 -21.50 -18.26 4.56
CA GLY A 93 -22.33 -19.37 4.12
C GLY A 93 -21.50 -20.55 3.62
N SER A 94 -22.18 -21.67 3.44
CA SER A 94 -21.62 -22.88 2.85
C SER A 94 -22.23 -23.08 1.47
N TYR A 95 -21.39 -23.31 0.47
CA TYR A 95 -21.78 -23.49 -0.92
C TYR A 95 -21.25 -24.83 -1.42
N ASN A 96 -22.14 -25.68 -1.94
CA ASN A 96 -21.75 -26.92 -2.59
C ASN A 96 -21.33 -26.62 -4.04
N LEU A 97 -20.11 -27.01 -4.40
CA LEU A 97 -19.56 -26.92 -5.74
C LEU A 97 -19.55 -28.31 -6.37
N SER A 98 -20.17 -28.49 -7.53
CA SER A 98 -20.15 -29.75 -8.28
C SER A 98 -20.07 -29.52 -9.78
N ASN A 99 -19.85 -30.58 -10.56
CA ASN A 99 -19.79 -30.52 -12.03
C ASN A 99 -18.80 -29.46 -12.54
N ILE A 100 -17.56 -29.50 -12.03
CA ILE A 100 -16.50 -28.57 -12.41
C ILE A 100 -15.98 -28.94 -13.80
N VAL A 101 -16.01 -27.97 -14.70
CA VAL A 101 -15.46 -28.02 -16.05
C VAL A 101 -14.49 -26.84 -16.20
N LEU A 102 -13.32 -27.09 -16.79
CA LEU A 102 -12.33 -26.04 -17.02
C LEU A 102 -12.57 -25.33 -18.35
N ALA A 103 -12.31 -24.02 -18.36
CA ALA A 103 -12.20 -23.25 -19.58
C ALA A 103 -10.98 -23.74 -20.37
N GLN A 104 -11.17 -23.94 -21.67
CA GLN A 104 -10.13 -24.39 -22.60
C GLN A 104 -9.96 -23.36 -23.72
N ALA A 105 -8.71 -23.16 -24.14
CA ALA A 105 -8.40 -22.40 -25.33
C ALA A 105 -8.48 -23.33 -26.54
N GLN A 106 -8.84 -22.78 -27.69
CA GLN A 106 -8.83 -23.57 -28.92
C GLN A 106 -7.38 -23.90 -29.32
N SER A 107 -7.14 -25.11 -29.82
CA SER A 107 -5.88 -25.48 -30.44
C SER A 107 -6.11 -26.24 -31.75
N VAL A 108 -5.34 -25.89 -32.77
CA VAL A 108 -5.35 -26.54 -34.08
C VAL A 108 -3.91 -26.81 -34.55
N TYR A 109 -3.73 -27.82 -35.39
CA TYR A 109 -2.43 -28.15 -35.97
C TYR A 109 -2.54 -28.45 -37.47
N SER A 110 -1.47 -28.14 -38.22
CA SER A 110 -1.42 -28.33 -39.67
C SER A 110 -1.22 -29.79 -40.06
N ASN A 111 -1.34 -30.06 -41.36
CA ASN A 111 -0.74 -31.24 -41.98
C ASN A 111 0.77 -31.31 -41.75
N ASN A 112 1.35 -32.48 -42.02
CA ASN A 112 2.76 -32.75 -41.81
C ASN A 112 3.65 -32.11 -42.89
N PHE A 113 4.78 -31.55 -42.48
CA PHE A 113 5.82 -31.01 -43.37
C PHE A 113 7.16 -31.70 -43.10
N ALA A 114 7.98 -31.85 -44.14
CA ALA A 114 9.26 -32.57 -44.03
C ALA A 114 10.37 -31.77 -43.32
N SER A 115 10.30 -30.43 -43.32
CA SER A 115 11.31 -29.54 -42.75
C SER A 115 10.64 -28.26 -42.22
N THR A 116 11.25 -27.62 -41.22
CA THR A 116 10.82 -26.31 -40.73
C THR A 116 11.29 -25.15 -41.61
N SER A 117 12.35 -25.37 -42.40
CA SER A 117 13.06 -24.34 -43.17
C SER A 117 12.77 -24.36 -44.67
N SER A 118 11.99 -25.33 -45.15
CA SER A 118 11.52 -25.35 -46.53
C SER A 118 10.33 -24.40 -46.69
N GLY A 119 10.26 -23.71 -47.84
CA GLY A 119 9.15 -22.83 -48.17
C GLY A 119 7.82 -23.58 -48.22
N VAL A 120 6.86 -23.13 -47.43
CA VAL A 120 5.46 -23.58 -47.36
C VAL A 120 4.62 -22.90 -48.44
N GLY A 121 4.94 -21.64 -48.77
CA GLY A 121 4.26 -20.84 -49.78
C GLY A 121 3.98 -19.41 -49.32
N THR A 122 3.62 -18.53 -50.25
CA THR A 122 3.36 -17.10 -50.02
C THR A 122 1.87 -16.78 -50.09
N GLY A 123 1.44 -15.67 -49.50
CA GLY A 123 0.05 -15.22 -49.50
C GLY A 123 -0.28 -14.36 -48.28
N THR A 124 -1.55 -14.30 -47.90
CA THR A 124 -1.99 -13.62 -46.67
C THR A 124 -2.78 -14.58 -45.79
N LEU A 125 -2.33 -14.76 -44.55
CA LEU A 125 -3.08 -15.44 -43.50
C LEU A 125 -3.99 -14.42 -42.81
N GLN A 126 -5.24 -14.79 -42.58
CA GLN A 126 -6.24 -13.95 -41.94
C GLN A 126 -6.79 -14.69 -40.72
N ILE A 127 -6.48 -14.17 -39.53
CA ILE A 127 -6.87 -14.78 -38.25
C ILE A 127 -7.96 -13.91 -37.61
N GLN A 128 -9.05 -14.54 -37.21
CA GLN A 128 -10.14 -13.89 -36.49
C GLN A 128 -10.44 -14.68 -35.21
N VAL A 129 -10.46 -14.01 -34.07
CA VAL A 129 -10.84 -14.59 -32.77
C VAL A 129 -12.22 -14.07 -32.38
N GLY A 130 -13.16 -14.97 -32.11
CA GLY A 130 -14.55 -14.66 -31.80
C GLY A 130 -15.19 -13.76 -32.87
N SER A 131 -15.88 -12.71 -32.42
CA SER A 131 -16.40 -11.64 -33.27
C SER A 131 -15.42 -10.46 -33.44
N GLY A 132 -14.15 -10.64 -33.07
CA GLY A 132 -13.12 -9.60 -33.15
C GLY A 132 -12.72 -9.23 -34.58
N ALA A 133 -11.85 -8.23 -34.70
CA ALA A 133 -11.31 -7.80 -35.98
C ALA A 133 -10.43 -8.88 -36.63
N VAL A 134 -10.53 -9.02 -37.95
CA VAL A 134 -9.67 -9.90 -38.73
C VAL A 134 -8.25 -9.31 -38.81
N GLN A 135 -7.26 -10.10 -38.41
CA GLN A 135 -5.85 -9.75 -38.49
C GLN A 135 -5.22 -10.37 -39.72
N SER A 136 -4.69 -9.52 -40.62
CA SER A 136 -4.05 -9.94 -41.87
C SER A 136 -2.54 -9.98 -41.72
N ILE A 137 -1.94 -11.12 -42.05
CA ILE A 137 -0.51 -11.42 -41.87
C ILE A 137 0.06 -11.81 -43.23
N ALA A 138 0.95 -10.98 -43.75
CA ALA A 138 1.58 -11.22 -45.04
C ALA A 138 2.71 -12.26 -44.93
N ILE A 139 2.61 -13.31 -45.75
CA ILE A 139 3.64 -14.34 -45.91
C ILE A 139 4.29 -14.15 -47.29
N ASN A 140 5.58 -13.85 -47.30
CA ASN A 140 6.40 -13.63 -48.49
C ASN A 140 7.68 -14.48 -48.39
N SER A 141 8.56 -14.39 -49.40
CA SER A 141 9.78 -15.20 -49.48
C SER A 141 10.76 -15.05 -48.31
N ASN A 142 10.61 -14.04 -47.44
CA ASN A 142 11.46 -13.85 -46.27
C ASN A 142 10.95 -14.60 -45.03
N ASN A 143 9.69 -15.05 -45.03
CA ASN A 143 9.05 -15.69 -43.88
C ASN A 143 8.12 -16.86 -44.28
N ASP A 144 8.29 -17.43 -45.46
CA ASP A 144 7.45 -18.51 -46.01
C ASP A 144 7.79 -19.90 -45.48
N THR A 145 8.69 -20.02 -44.51
CA THR A 145 9.00 -21.28 -43.81
C THR A 145 8.07 -21.50 -42.63
N LEU A 146 7.99 -22.71 -42.05
CA LEU A 146 7.15 -22.92 -40.87
C LEU A 146 7.58 -22.06 -39.68
N ASP A 147 8.90 -21.94 -39.47
CA ASP A 147 9.46 -21.08 -38.41
C ASP A 147 9.15 -19.60 -38.69
N GLY A 148 9.28 -19.17 -39.95
CA GLY A 148 8.96 -17.81 -40.38
C GLY A 148 7.48 -17.47 -40.21
N ILE A 149 6.58 -18.39 -40.56
CA ILE A 149 5.13 -18.23 -40.41
C ILE A 149 4.75 -18.16 -38.93
N ALA A 150 5.30 -19.05 -38.08
CA ALA A 150 5.04 -19.01 -36.64
C ALA A 150 5.48 -17.68 -36.01
N GLN A 151 6.68 -17.20 -36.38
CA GLN A 151 7.17 -15.89 -35.93
C GLN A 151 6.30 -14.73 -36.42
N ALA A 152 5.86 -14.76 -37.69
CA ALA A 152 4.99 -13.75 -38.25
C ALA A 152 3.64 -13.67 -37.50
N ILE A 153 3.06 -14.83 -37.17
CA ILE A 153 1.80 -14.91 -36.41
C ILE A 153 1.98 -14.36 -34.99
N ASN A 154 3.04 -14.78 -34.29
CA ASN A 154 3.31 -14.29 -32.93
C ASN A 154 3.60 -12.78 -32.91
N SER A 155 4.29 -12.26 -33.94
CA SER A 155 4.59 -10.82 -34.06
C SER A 155 3.35 -9.99 -34.37
N ALA A 156 2.36 -10.57 -35.04
CA ALA A 156 1.10 -9.91 -35.37
C ALA A 156 0.15 -9.74 -34.16
N ASN A 157 0.42 -10.41 -33.04
CA ASN A 157 -0.44 -10.38 -31.84
C ASN A 157 -1.92 -10.67 -32.14
N ALA A 158 -2.20 -11.61 -33.05
CA ALA A 158 -3.53 -11.88 -33.58
C ALA A 158 -4.48 -12.62 -32.62
N GLY A 159 -4.21 -12.61 -31.31
CA GLY A 159 -4.98 -13.34 -30.29
C GLY A 159 -4.75 -14.85 -30.27
N VAL A 160 -3.74 -15.33 -30.99
CA VAL A 160 -3.27 -16.73 -31.00
C VAL A 160 -1.75 -16.79 -30.87
N ASN A 161 -1.25 -17.87 -30.29
CA ASN A 161 0.17 -18.21 -30.24
C ASN A 161 0.47 -19.33 -31.23
N ALA A 162 1.51 -19.16 -32.04
CA ALA A 162 1.97 -20.13 -33.02
C ALA A 162 3.27 -20.81 -32.58
N GLY A 163 3.41 -22.10 -32.90
CA GLY A 163 4.62 -22.87 -32.68
C GLY A 163 4.80 -23.97 -33.72
N VAL A 164 5.98 -24.59 -33.75
CA VAL A 164 6.26 -25.73 -34.63
C VAL A 164 6.62 -26.92 -33.77
N ILE A 165 5.93 -28.05 -33.97
CA ILE A 165 6.14 -29.29 -33.21
C ILE A 165 6.56 -30.40 -34.17
N TYR A 166 7.60 -31.15 -33.80
CA TYR A 166 7.96 -32.41 -34.46
C TYR A 166 7.13 -33.56 -33.86
N ASP A 167 6.31 -34.22 -34.69
CA ASP A 167 5.38 -35.26 -34.22
C ASP A 167 5.97 -36.69 -34.26
N GLY A 168 7.25 -36.83 -34.60
CA GLY A 168 7.94 -38.10 -34.80
C GLY A 168 8.05 -38.52 -36.27
N THR A 169 7.24 -37.93 -37.16
CA THR A 169 7.21 -38.21 -38.61
C THR A 169 7.45 -36.96 -39.46
N GLY A 170 7.20 -35.78 -38.92
CA GLY A 170 7.57 -34.49 -39.50
C GLY A 170 7.14 -33.33 -38.61
N TYR A 171 7.11 -32.14 -39.19
CA TYR A 171 6.87 -30.88 -38.49
C TYR A 171 5.46 -30.35 -38.76
N ARG A 172 4.81 -29.83 -37.72
CA ARG A 172 3.48 -29.24 -37.78
C ARG A 172 3.47 -27.84 -37.19
N LEU A 173 2.83 -26.90 -37.88
CA LEU A 173 2.46 -25.63 -37.29
C LEU A 173 1.29 -25.86 -36.33
N THR A 174 1.42 -25.42 -35.09
CA THR A 174 0.34 -25.40 -34.10
C THR A 174 -0.07 -23.97 -33.81
N LEU A 175 -1.37 -23.77 -33.65
CA LEU A 175 -1.97 -22.49 -33.25
C LEU A 175 -2.84 -22.74 -32.03
N THR A 176 -2.60 -21.97 -30.97
CA THR A 176 -3.37 -22.04 -29.72
C THR A 176 -3.90 -20.66 -29.38
N GLY A 177 -5.18 -20.55 -29.05
CA GLY A 177 -5.79 -19.28 -28.63
C GLY A 177 -5.10 -18.72 -27.39
N ALA A 178 -4.91 -17.40 -27.35
CA ALA A 178 -4.29 -16.75 -26.19
C ALA A 178 -5.19 -16.75 -24.94
N ASN A 179 -6.50 -16.90 -25.13
CA ASN A 179 -7.51 -16.87 -24.08
C ASN A 179 -8.41 -18.11 -24.16
N THR A 180 -8.97 -18.51 -23.01
CA THR A 180 -9.94 -19.59 -22.91
C THR A 180 -11.38 -19.07 -23.06
N GLY A 181 -12.34 -19.99 -23.24
CA GLY A 181 -13.76 -19.65 -23.33
C GLY A 181 -14.33 -19.86 -24.72
N ALA A 182 -15.59 -20.30 -24.81
CA ALA A 182 -16.25 -20.69 -26.06
C ALA A 182 -16.31 -19.54 -27.10
N ASN A 183 -16.41 -18.28 -26.64
CA ASN A 183 -16.41 -17.10 -27.50
C ASN A 183 -15.01 -16.72 -28.01
N GLN A 184 -13.95 -17.37 -27.52
CA GLN A 184 -12.56 -17.16 -27.94
C GLN A 184 -12.10 -18.19 -28.98
N SER A 185 -13.05 -18.90 -29.63
CA SER A 185 -12.75 -19.70 -30.80
C SER A 185 -12.15 -18.84 -31.91
N PHE A 186 -11.29 -19.40 -32.75
CA PHE A 186 -10.69 -18.65 -33.85
C PHE A 186 -10.81 -19.37 -35.18
N THR A 187 -10.79 -18.59 -36.26
CA THR A 187 -10.73 -19.08 -37.64
C THR A 187 -9.47 -18.58 -38.31
N VAL A 188 -8.94 -19.38 -39.22
CA VAL A 188 -7.81 -19.05 -40.09
C VAL A 188 -8.27 -19.16 -41.52
N SER A 189 -8.26 -18.06 -42.26
CA SER A 189 -8.49 -18.07 -43.70
C SER A 189 -7.22 -17.65 -44.43
N VAL A 190 -7.09 -18.08 -45.69
CA VAL A 190 -5.90 -17.80 -46.50
C VAL A 190 -6.36 -17.22 -47.84
N SER A 191 -5.72 -16.13 -48.27
CA SER A 191 -5.99 -15.47 -49.55
C SER A 191 -4.70 -15.30 -50.35
N GLY A 192 -4.78 -15.41 -51.68
CA GLY A 192 -3.62 -15.25 -52.56
C GLY A 192 -2.52 -16.30 -52.34
N ALA A 193 -2.89 -17.50 -51.87
CA ALA A 193 -1.95 -18.55 -51.49
C ALA A 193 -1.23 -19.16 -52.70
N THR A 194 0.07 -19.40 -52.55
CA THR A 194 0.87 -20.31 -53.38
C THR A 194 1.32 -21.51 -52.56
N GLY A 195 1.74 -22.58 -53.22
CA GLY A 195 2.25 -23.79 -52.55
C GLY A 195 1.23 -24.41 -51.59
N SER A 196 1.72 -24.81 -50.42
CA SER A 196 0.94 -25.46 -49.36
C SER A 196 0.35 -24.47 -48.34
N LEU A 197 0.50 -23.16 -48.51
CA LEU A 197 0.00 -22.17 -47.54
C LEU A 197 -1.53 -22.26 -47.34
N ALA A 198 -2.29 -22.59 -48.39
CA ALA A 198 -3.74 -22.79 -48.31
C ALA A 198 -4.15 -23.93 -47.34
N SER A 199 -3.24 -24.88 -47.09
CA SER A 199 -3.45 -25.97 -46.12
C SER A 199 -3.41 -25.52 -44.65
N LEU A 200 -3.03 -24.26 -44.38
CA LEU A 200 -3.08 -23.68 -43.04
C LEU A 200 -4.45 -23.04 -42.72
N SER A 201 -5.45 -23.20 -43.59
CA SER A 201 -6.81 -22.73 -43.31
C SER A 201 -7.51 -23.59 -42.24
N TYR A 202 -8.33 -22.94 -41.42
CA TYR A 202 -9.15 -23.56 -40.38
C TYR A 202 -10.48 -22.82 -40.22
N SER A 203 -11.58 -23.56 -40.25
CA SER A 203 -12.91 -23.10 -39.86
C SER A 203 -13.66 -24.23 -39.18
N SER A 204 -14.37 -23.94 -38.09
CA SER A 204 -15.14 -24.94 -37.34
C SER A 204 -16.26 -25.55 -38.21
N GLY A 205 -16.36 -26.88 -38.27
CA GLY A 205 -17.43 -27.57 -38.99
C GLY A 205 -17.28 -27.61 -40.52
N THR A 206 -16.14 -27.15 -41.06
CA THR A 206 -15.78 -27.26 -42.48
C THR A 206 -14.49 -28.08 -42.59
N SER A 207 -14.31 -28.87 -43.66
CA SER A 207 -13.01 -29.51 -43.93
C SER A 207 -11.97 -28.44 -44.33
N GLY A 208 -11.36 -27.79 -43.34
CA GLY A 208 -10.16 -26.96 -43.50
C GLY A 208 -8.89 -27.81 -43.60
N GLY A 209 -7.75 -27.17 -43.88
CA GLY A 209 -6.46 -27.85 -43.98
C GLY A 209 -5.78 -28.14 -42.64
N MET A 210 -6.18 -27.48 -41.54
CA MET A 210 -5.74 -27.79 -40.18
C MET A 210 -6.78 -28.60 -39.39
N THR A 211 -6.31 -29.40 -38.44
CA THR A 211 -7.14 -30.24 -37.57
C THR A 211 -7.26 -29.62 -36.17
N GLN A 212 -8.47 -29.61 -35.60
CA GLN A 212 -8.69 -29.18 -34.22
C GLN A 212 -8.28 -30.28 -33.24
N SER A 213 -7.30 -30.00 -32.37
CA SER A 213 -6.92 -30.87 -31.24
C SER A 213 -7.70 -30.54 -29.96
N GLN A 214 -8.12 -29.28 -29.80
CA GLN A 214 -8.87 -28.82 -28.64
C GLN A 214 -9.86 -27.73 -29.05
N ALA A 215 -11.12 -27.88 -28.64
CA ALA A 215 -12.13 -26.85 -28.84
C ALA A 215 -12.04 -25.77 -27.73
N ALA A 216 -12.32 -24.52 -28.09
CA ALA A 216 -12.55 -23.48 -27.11
C ALA A 216 -13.79 -23.82 -26.27
N GLN A 217 -13.67 -23.75 -24.94
CA GLN A 217 -14.73 -24.12 -24.02
C GLN A 217 -14.76 -23.15 -22.83
N ASN A 218 -15.96 -22.82 -22.36
CA ASN A 218 -16.16 -22.09 -21.11
C ASN A 218 -15.89 -22.99 -19.90
N ALA A 219 -15.39 -22.40 -18.82
CA ALA A 219 -15.44 -23.00 -17.50
C ALA A 219 -16.90 -23.14 -17.05
N GLY A 220 -17.16 -24.15 -16.23
CA GLY A 220 -18.47 -24.43 -15.66
C GLY A 220 -18.34 -24.95 -14.23
N VAL A 221 -19.28 -24.57 -13.38
CA VAL A 221 -19.46 -25.14 -12.04
C VAL A 221 -20.92 -25.02 -11.64
N SER A 222 -21.45 -26.01 -10.93
CA SER A 222 -22.75 -25.95 -10.29
C SER A 222 -22.57 -25.49 -8.84
N ILE A 223 -23.18 -24.35 -8.48
CA ILE A 223 -23.15 -23.78 -7.13
C ILE A 223 -24.51 -24.01 -6.50
N ASN A 224 -24.60 -24.87 -5.49
CA ASN A 224 -25.87 -25.27 -4.87
C ASN A 224 -26.91 -25.79 -5.89
N GLY A 225 -26.46 -26.42 -6.97
CA GLY A 225 -27.32 -26.90 -8.06
C GLY A 225 -27.55 -25.90 -9.19
N LEU A 226 -27.19 -24.62 -9.03
CA LEU A 226 -27.27 -23.60 -10.08
C LEU A 226 -26.05 -23.69 -11.02
N PRO A 227 -26.23 -24.00 -12.32
CA PRO A 227 -25.12 -23.98 -13.27
C PRO A 227 -24.64 -22.55 -13.52
N VAL A 228 -23.33 -22.35 -13.37
CA VAL A 228 -22.62 -21.11 -13.63
C VAL A 228 -21.54 -21.37 -14.67
N THR A 229 -21.42 -20.48 -15.67
CA THR A 229 -20.40 -20.57 -16.71
C THR A 229 -19.55 -19.31 -16.75
N SER A 230 -18.28 -19.45 -17.13
CA SER A 230 -17.34 -18.34 -17.30
C SER A 230 -16.42 -18.59 -18.49
N SER A 231 -15.94 -17.53 -19.15
CA SER A 231 -14.91 -17.67 -20.18
C SER A 231 -13.56 -18.10 -19.61
N SER A 232 -13.29 -17.88 -18.31
CA SER A 232 -12.05 -18.26 -17.63
C SER A 232 -12.24 -19.20 -16.46
N ASN A 233 -11.16 -19.90 -16.06
CA ASN A 233 -11.14 -20.73 -14.84
C ASN A 233 -11.33 -19.92 -13.55
N THR A 234 -11.12 -18.61 -13.60
CA THR A 234 -11.52 -17.70 -12.54
C THR A 234 -12.95 -17.20 -12.79
N ILE A 235 -13.82 -17.44 -11.82
CA ILE A 235 -15.24 -17.07 -11.81
C ILE A 235 -15.44 -16.04 -10.71
N SER A 236 -15.78 -14.81 -11.10
CA SER A 236 -16.10 -13.72 -10.17
C SER A 236 -17.56 -13.31 -10.32
N GLY A 237 -18.18 -12.88 -9.22
CA GLY A 237 -19.55 -12.33 -9.22
C GLY A 237 -20.68 -13.37 -9.17
N ALA A 238 -20.39 -14.66 -9.35
CA ALA A 238 -21.38 -15.74 -9.20
C ALA A 238 -21.89 -15.88 -7.76
N ILE A 239 -20.98 -15.72 -6.80
CA ILE A 239 -21.30 -15.47 -5.39
C ILE A 239 -20.82 -14.04 -5.10
N PRO A 240 -21.70 -13.11 -4.66
CA PRO A 240 -21.29 -11.73 -4.38
C PRO A 240 -20.10 -11.66 -3.42
N GLY A 241 -19.05 -10.95 -3.84
CA GLY A 241 -17.83 -10.77 -3.04
C GLY A 241 -16.86 -11.95 -3.04
N VAL A 242 -17.12 -13.04 -3.77
CA VAL A 242 -16.24 -14.21 -3.88
C VAL A 242 -15.67 -14.33 -5.29
N SER A 243 -14.37 -14.66 -5.38
CA SER A 243 -13.71 -15.10 -6.61
C SER A 243 -13.31 -16.56 -6.47
N LEU A 244 -13.83 -17.42 -7.36
CA LEU A 244 -13.59 -18.86 -7.38
C LEU A 244 -12.63 -19.19 -8.52
N ASN A 245 -11.53 -19.87 -8.23
CA ASN A 245 -10.56 -20.33 -9.22
C ASN A 245 -10.60 -21.85 -9.34
N LEU A 246 -11.04 -22.35 -10.49
CA LEU A 246 -11.16 -23.77 -10.79
C LEU A 246 -9.81 -24.34 -11.24
N LEU A 247 -9.41 -25.45 -10.63
CA LEU A 247 -8.07 -26.03 -10.81
C LEU A 247 -8.12 -27.37 -11.54
N GLN A 248 -9.18 -28.16 -11.32
CA GLN A 248 -9.32 -29.48 -11.93
C GLN A 248 -10.79 -29.78 -12.26
N ALA A 249 -11.03 -30.35 -13.44
CA ALA A 249 -12.35 -30.83 -13.83
C ALA A 249 -12.76 -32.03 -12.96
N SER A 250 -14.02 -32.08 -12.54
CA SER A 250 -14.54 -33.14 -11.67
C SER A 250 -16.06 -33.23 -11.72
N SER A 251 -16.59 -34.45 -11.73
CA SER A 251 -18.01 -34.73 -11.51
C SER A 251 -18.36 -34.88 -10.02
N GLY A 252 -17.35 -34.92 -9.14
CA GLY A 252 -17.56 -34.96 -7.68
C GLY A 252 -17.94 -33.59 -7.11
N SER A 253 -18.35 -33.58 -5.84
CA SER A 253 -18.71 -32.36 -5.12
C SER A 253 -17.64 -31.97 -4.09
N THR A 254 -17.50 -30.67 -3.84
CA THR A 254 -16.72 -30.12 -2.73
C THR A 254 -17.44 -28.92 -2.12
N THR A 255 -17.12 -28.59 -0.87
CA THR A 255 -17.76 -27.50 -0.16
C THR A 255 -16.85 -26.27 -0.12
N LEU A 256 -17.39 -25.13 -0.51
CA LEU A 256 -16.83 -23.81 -0.27
C LEU A 256 -17.47 -23.21 0.98
N GLN A 257 -16.66 -22.93 1.99
CA GLN A 257 -17.09 -22.27 3.22
C GLN A 257 -16.61 -20.82 3.23
N VAL A 258 -17.55 -19.87 3.28
CA VAL A 258 -17.27 -18.46 3.55
C VAL A 258 -17.55 -18.18 5.03
N SER A 259 -16.53 -17.72 5.75
CA SER A 259 -16.59 -17.48 7.20
C SER A 259 -16.01 -16.11 7.56
N ALA A 260 -16.30 -15.65 8.78
CA ALA A 260 -15.50 -14.59 9.39
C ALA A 260 -14.03 -15.00 9.47
N SER A 261 -13.13 -14.09 9.12
CA SER A 261 -11.69 -14.28 9.27
C SER A 261 -11.08 -13.10 9.99
N ASN A 262 -10.35 -13.42 11.05
CA ASN A 262 -9.59 -12.44 11.82
C ASN A 262 -8.08 -12.62 11.62
N THR A 263 -7.66 -13.51 10.72
CA THR A 263 -6.24 -13.87 10.55
C THR A 263 -5.41 -12.66 10.14
N GLY A 264 -5.89 -11.87 9.16
CA GLY A 264 -5.21 -10.64 8.74
C GLY A 264 -5.07 -9.62 9.89
N PHE A 265 -6.11 -9.51 10.73
CA PHE A 265 -6.07 -8.66 11.92
C PHE A 265 -5.00 -9.16 12.90
N VAL A 266 -5.01 -10.45 13.25
CA VAL A 266 -4.06 -11.04 14.20
C VAL A 266 -2.62 -10.89 13.70
N THR A 267 -2.36 -11.13 12.41
CA THR A 267 -1.03 -10.93 11.80
C THR A 267 -0.58 -9.47 11.89
N THR A 268 -1.47 -8.52 11.62
CA THR A 268 -1.16 -7.08 11.69
C THR A 268 -0.83 -6.66 13.13
N VAL A 269 -1.63 -7.10 14.11
CA VAL A 269 -1.34 -6.86 15.54
C VAL A 269 -0.01 -7.50 15.95
N GLN A 270 0.29 -8.70 15.47
CA GLN A 270 1.56 -9.35 15.75
C GLN A 270 2.76 -8.57 15.17
N SER A 271 2.67 -8.08 13.93
CA SER A 271 3.70 -7.22 13.34
C SER A 271 3.90 -5.93 14.15
N PHE A 272 2.82 -5.30 14.60
CA PHE A 272 2.87 -4.15 15.49
C PHE A 272 3.58 -4.50 16.82
N VAL A 273 3.19 -5.59 17.48
CA VAL A 273 3.81 -6.03 18.75
C VAL A 273 5.30 -6.30 18.57
N SER A 274 5.71 -6.94 17.48
CA SER A 274 7.12 -7.15 17.17
C SER A 274 7.89 -5.83 17.02
N ALA A 275 7.34 -4.86 16.30
CA ALA A 275 7.96 -3.55 16.12
C ALA A 275 8.04 -2.76 17.44
N PHE A 276 6.98 -2.81 18.26
CA PHE A 276 6.94 -2.19 19.58
C PHE A 276 7.99 -2.81 20.51
N ASN A 277 8.08 -4.14 20.56
CA ASN A 277 9.04 -4.85 21.38
C ASN A 277 10.48 -4.55 20.96
N LYS A 278 10.75 -4.45 19.65
CA LYS A 278 12.06 -4.02 19.13
C LYS A 278 12.41 -2.60 19.56
N THR A 279 11.43 -1.69 19.53
CA THR A 279 11.60 -0.30 19.99
C THR A 279 11.89 -0.24 21.47
N MET A 280 11.11 -0.92 22.31
CA MET A 280 11.34 -1.01 23.74
C MET A 280 12.70 -1.66 24.06
N GLY A 281 13.08 -2.70 23.32
CA GLY A 281 14.42 -3.31 23.43
C GLY A 281 15.54 -2.32 23.09
N THR A 282 15.37 -1.52 22.04
CA THR A 282 16.32 -0.45 21.66
C THR A 282 16.43 0.60 22.77
N ILE A 283 15.30 1.10 23.28
CA ILE A 283 15.27 2.07 24.38
C ILE A 283 16.00 1.48 25.60
N ASN A 284 15.64 0.27 26.02
CA ASN A 284 16.25 -0.40 27.15
C ASN A 284 17.77 -0.55 26.97
N GLN A 285 18.24 -0.95 25.79
CA GLN A 285 19.67 -1.07 25.49
C GLN A 285 20.41 0.28 25.58
N LEU A 286 19.79 1.35 25.06
CA LEU A 286 20.41 2.67 25.04
C LEU A 286 20.38 3.37 26.41
N THR A 287 19.45 3.00 27.29
CA THR A 287 19.26 3.65 28.60
C THR A 287 19.63 2.79 29.80
N ALA A 288 20.01 1.52 29.63
CA ALA A 288 20.34 0.63 30.74
C ALA A 288 21.76 0.86 31.26
N TYR A 289 21.98 0.50 32.52
CA TYR A 289 23.30 0.35 33.11
C TYR A 289 23.69 -1.13 33.12
N ASN A 290 24.87 -1.45 32.59
CA ASN A 290 25.40 -2.81 32.58
C ASN A 290 26.34 -3.00 33.78
N ALA A 291 25.87 -3.73 34.79
CA ALA A 291 26.60 -3.96 36.03
C ALA A 291 27.87 -4.80 35.84
N GLN A 292 27.92 -5.67 34.82
CA GLN A 292 29.06 -6.54 34.54
C GLN A 292 30.25 -5.77 33.93
N THR A 293 29.96 -4.76 33.11
CA THR A 293 30.97 -3.92 32.44
C THR A 293 31.16 -2.56 33.12
N GLY A 294 30.38 -2.26 34.16
CA GLY A 294 30.39 -0.97 34.85
C GLY A 294 30.00 0.22 33.96
N SER A 295 29.33 -0.04 32.82
CA SER A 295 29.13 0.95 31.76
C SER A 295 27.65 1.22 31.51
N GLY A 296 27.30 2.49 31.37
CA GLY A 296 25.96 2.94 30.98
C GLY A 296 25.78 2.94 29.46
N GLY A 297 24.55 2.70 29.01
CA GLY A 297 24.17 2.93 27.61
C GLY A 297 24.32 4.42 27.23
N PRO A 298 24.51 4.75 25.94
CA PRO A 298 24.82 6.12 25.51
C PRO A 298 23.75 7.17 25.85
N LEU A 299 22.51 6.76 26.15
CA LEU A 299 21.39 7.62 26.51
C LEU A 299 20.92 7.41 27.96
N LEU A 300 21.74 6.78 28.81
CA LEU A 300 21.45 6.62 30.23
C LEU A 300 21.15 7.98 30.88
N GLY A 301 20.04 8.05 31.62
CA GLY A 301 19.61 9.28 32.30
C GLY A 301 18.96 10.32 31.39
N ASN A 302 18.82 10.08 30.08
CA ASN A 302 18.17 11.04 29.19
C ASN A 302 16.67 11.18 29.51
N ALA A 303 16.25 12.36 29.94
CA ALA A 303 14.87 12.62 30.36
C ALA A 303 13.86 12.51 29.21
N ALA A 304 14.22 12.92 28.00
CA ALA A 304 13.32 12.87 26.83
C ALA A 304 13.05 11.42 26.40
N VAL A 305 14.08 10.57 26.37
CA VAL A 305 13.93 9.14 26.05
C VAL A 305 13.10 8.43 27.13
N ASN A 306 13.33 8.75 28.41
CA ASN A 306 12.52 8.21 29.50
C ASN A 306 11.06 8.68 29.44
N GLY A 307 10.82 9.96 29.12
CA GLY A 307 9.48 10.51 28.92
C GLY A 307 8.74 9.80 27.77
N LEU A 308 9.40 9.63 26.62
CA LEU A 308 8.86 8.87 25.49
C LEU A 308 8.51 7.44 25.91
N ARG A 309 9.41 6.76 26.63
CA ARG A 309 9.17 5.40 27.13
C ARG A 309 7.93 5.34 28.00
N THR A 310 7.79 6.24 28.97
CA THR A 310 6.62 6.30 29.86
C THR A 310 5.34 6.58 29.09
N GLN A 311 5.37 7.50 28.11
CA GLN A 311 4.20 7.79 27.26
C GLN A 311 3.80 6.57 26.43
N LEU A 312 4.75 5.88 25.79
CA LEU A 312 4.48 4.64 25.04
C LEU A 312 3.85 3.56 25.94
N LEU A 313 4.36 3.37 27.15
CA LEU A 313 3.81 2.40 28.10
C LEU A 313 2.40 2.78 28.56
N ASN A 314 2.15 4.06 28.84
CA ASN A 314 0.83 4.56 29.23
C ASN A 314 -0.21 4.34 28.13
N LEU A 315 0.17 4.49 26.86
CA LEU A 315 -0.72 4.21 25.72
C LEU A 315 -1.12 2.74 25.63
N ILE A 316 -0.26 1.83 26.08
CA ILE A 316 -0.57 0.40 26.10
C ILE A 316 -1.38 0.01 27.34
N SER A 317 -1.11 0.62 28.49
CA SER A 317 -1.75 0.24 29.76
C SER A 317 -3.10 0.92 30.00
N ASN A 318 -3.37 2.08 29.39
CA ASN A 318 -4.61 2.81 29.62
C ASN A 318 -5.78 2.22 28.82
N PRO A 319 -7.02 2.31 29.33
CA PRO A 319 -8.21 1.99 28.57
C PRO A 319 -8.32 2.85 27.30
N ALA A 320 -8.87 2.28 26.24
CA ALA A 320 -9.15 3.01 25.01
C ALA A 320 -10.24 4.07 25.25
N VAL A 321 -10.10 5.21 24.58
CA VAL A 321 -11.01 6.35 24.72
C VAL A 321 -12.08 6.28 23.62
N GLY A 322 -13.33 6.59 23.98
CA GLY A 322 -14.44 6.73 23.02
C GLY A 322 -15.11 5.41 22.61
N LEU A 323 -14.87 4.33 23.35
CA LEU A 323 -15.66 3.10 23.20
C LEU A 323 -17.10 3.31 23.67
N SER A 324 -18.01 2.48 23.12
CA SER A 324 -19.42 2.45 23.53
C SER A 324 -19.57 2.20 25.03
N SER A 325 -20.58 2.82 25.64
CA SER A 325 -20.94 2.55 27.04
C SER A 325 -21.27 1.07 27.22
N GLY A 326 -20.50 0.37 28.05
CA GLY A 326 -20.68 -1.07 28.31
C GLY A 326 -19.83 -2.00 27.44
N ALA A 327 -18.85 -1.47 26.69
CA ALA A 327 -17.92 -2.28 25.89
C ALA A 327 -17.29 -3.43 26.71
N SER A 328 -17.34 -4.65 26.17
CA SER A 328 -16.82 -5.86 26.85
C SER A 328 -15.29 -5.85 26.89
N TYR A 329 -14.67 -5.23 25.87
CA TYR A 329 -13.22 -5.08 25.76
C TYR A 329 -12.86 -3.60 25.73
N ASN A 330 -12.25 -3.10 26.80
CA ASN A 330 -11.91 -1.68 26.95
C ASN A 330 -10.40 -1.40 27.05
N SER A 331 -9.56 -2.42 27.06
CA SER A 331 -8.10 -2.29 27.20
C SER A 331 -7.37 -3.36 26.37
N LEU A 332 -6.15 -3.05 25.93
CA LEU A 332 -5.33 -4.01 25.16
C LEU A 332 -5.03 -5.29 25.97
N GLY A 333 -4.88 -5.16 27.29
CA GLY A 333 -4.72 -6.31 28.19
C GLY A 333 -5.92 -7.28 28.15
N SER A 334 -7.14 -6.76 28.04
CA SER A 334 -8.36 -7.59 27.98
C SER A 334 -8.46 -8.45 26.71
N VAL A 335 -7.70 -8.11 25.66
CA VAL A 335 -7.66 -8.83 24.39
C VAL A 335 -6.34 -9.60 24.18
N GLY A 336 -5.57 -9.79 25.25
CA GLY A 336 -4.38 -10.66 25.24
C GLY A 336 -3.05 -9.95 24.95
N LEU A 337 -2.97 -8.62 25.05
CA LEU A 337 -1.70 -7.88 24.98
C LEU A 337 -1.25 -7.49 26.40
N GLY A 338 -0.48 -8.36 27.05
CA GLY A 338 0.04 -8.12 28.40
C GLY A 338 1.39 -7.41 28.39
N LEU A 339 1.61 -6.45 29.28
CA LEU A 339 2.93 -5.82 29.46
C LEU A 339 3.83 -6.64 30.38
N SER A 340 5.09 -6.80 30.00
CA SER A 340 6.15 -7.40 30.82
C SER A 340 6.83 -6.36 31.72
N SER A 341 7.65 -6.81 32.68
CA SER A 341 8.46 -5.93 33.53
C SER A 341 9.51 -5.12 32.75
N SER A 342 9.92 -5.57 31.56
CA SER A 342 10.82 -4.83 30.67
C SER A 342 10.08 -3.83 29.77
N GLY A 343 8.76 -3.74 29.91
CA GLY A 343 7.89 -2.87 29.11
C GLY A 343 7.61 -3.40 27.71
N THR A 344 7.96 -4.65 27.40
CA THR A 344 7.58 -5.31 26.15
C THR A 344 6.17 -5.91 26.25
N ILE A 345 5.51 -6.12 25.12
CA ILE A 345 4.19 -6.76 25.03
C ILE A 345 4.36 -8.26 24.80
N ASN A 346 3.68 -9.05 25.63
CA ASN A 346 3.43 -10.47 25.46
C ASN A 346 2.05 -10.63 24.78
N LEU A 347 2.04 -11.05 23.52
CA LEU A 347 0.82 -11.26 22.75
C LEU A 347 0.33 -12.72 22.87
N ASN A 348 -0.89 -12.90 23.38
CA ASN A 348 -1.62 -14.17 23.29
C ASN A 348 -2.60 -14.11 22.11
N THR A 349 -2.21 -14.72 20.99
CA THR A 349 -3.01 -14.74 19.76
C THR A 349 -4.33 -15.52 19.91
N GLY A 350 -4.38 -16.52 20.79
CA GLY A 350 -5.60 -17.28 21.08
C GLY A 350 -6.65 -16.42 21.81
N THR A 351 -6.23 -15.68 22.82
CA THR A 351 -7.10 -14.71 23.52
C THR A 351 -7.59 -13.62 22.57
N LEU A 352 -6.70 -13.08 21.73
CA LEU A 352 -7.06 -12.07 20.74
C LEU A 352 -8.09 -12.59 19.73
N GLN A 353 -7.88 -13.80 19.22
CA GLN A 353 -8.80 -14.45 18.28
C GLN A 353 -10.18 -14.71 18.92
N THR A 354 -10.19 -15.11 20.20
CA THR A 354 -11.42 -15.33 20.96
C THR A 354 -12.19 -14.02 21.14
N ALA A 355 -11.51 -12.96 21.54
CA ALA A 355 -12.10 -11.63 21.71
C ALA A 355 -12.67 -11.09 20.39
N LEU A 356 -11.94 -11.23 19.29
CA LEU A 356 -12.40 -10.81 17.95
C LEU A 356 -13.63 -11.59 17.47
N THR A 357 -13.81 -12.82 17.94
CA THR A 357 -14.99 -13.64 17.62
C THR A 357 -16.19 -13.25 18.48
N ALA A 358 -15.96 -12.87 19.73
CA ALA A 358 -16.99 -12.44 20.67
C ALA A 358 -17.52 -11.04 20.34
N ASP A 359 -16.63 -10.06 20.17
CA ASP A 359 -17.00 -8.69 19.81
C ASP A 359 -15.93 -8.04 18.93
N TYR A 360 -16.08 -8.20 17.61
CA TYR A 360 -15.14 -7.65 16.64
C TYR A 360 -15.03 -6.12 16.74
N GLN A 361 -16.13 -5.41 16.99
CA GLN A 361 -16.16 -3.95 16.94
C GLN A 361 -15.46 -3.32 18.13
N ASP A 362 -15.67 -3.87 19.33
CA ASP A 362 -14.96 -3.43 20.53
C ASP A 362 -13.46 -3.65 20.39
N VAL A 363 -13.04 -4.84 19.94
CA VAL A 363 -11.61 -5.17 19.79
C VAL A 363 -10.96 -4.28 18.73
N VAL A 364 -11.57 -4.10 17.56
CA VAL A 364 -11.03 -3.22 16.50
C VAL A 364 -10.92 -1.77 16.99
N GLY A 365 -11.91 -1.33 17.78
CA GLY A 365 -11.92 0.00 18.38
C GLY A 365 -10.76 0.29 19.34
N LEU A 366 -10.13 -0.75 19.91
CA LEU A 366 -8.91 -0.60 20.72
C LEU A 366 -7.69 -0.20 19.89
N PHE A 367 -7.61 -0.64 18.62
CA PHE A 367 -6.44 -0.42 17.77
C PHE A 367 -6.61 0.74 16.82
N GLY A 368 -7.80 0.92 16.23
CA GLY A 368 -8.08 1.91 15.19
C GLY A 368 -9.16 2.92 15.58
N GLN A 369 -9.46 3.81 14.64
CA GLN A 369 -10.64 4.68 14.74
C GLN A 369 -11.85 3.93 14.18
N THR A 370 -12.78 3.54 15.05
CA THR A 370 -14.06 2.95 14.63
C THR A 370 -15.22 3.73 15.21
N GLY A 371 -16.33 3.76 14.48
CA GLY A 371 -17.58 4.33 14.95
C GLY A 371 -18.62 3.24 15.14
N GLN A 372 -19.25 3.20 16.31
CA GLN A 372 -20.38 2.34 16.60
C GLN A 372 -21.65 3.19 16.78
N THR A 373 -22.75 2.80 16.14
CA THR A 373 -24.03 3.47 16.28
C THR A 373 -24.93 2.69 17.25
N SER A 374 -25.65 3.40 18.12
CA SER A 374 -26.58 2.77 19.06
C SER A 374 -27.94 2.43 18.43
N ASN A 375 -28.12 2.70 17.14
CA ASN A 375 -29.37 2.54 16.42
C ASN A 375 -29.10 1.93 15.04
N SER A 376 -29.79 0.83 14.73
CA SER A 376 -29.64 0.09 13.46
C SER A 376 -30.08 0.88 12.23
N SER A 377 -30.85 1.95 12.41
CA SER A 377 -31.23 2.88 11.34
C SER A 377 -30.12 3.86 10.98
N VAL A 378 -28.97 3.80 11.65
CA VAL A 378 -27.81 4.64 11.36
C VAL A 378 -26.59 3.75 11.23
N GLN A 379 -25.80 4.00 10.19
CA GLN A 379 -24.50 3.38 9.99
C GLN A 379 -23.40 4.44 10.17
N TYR A 380 -22.32 4.08 10.84
CA TYR A 380 -21.12 4.90 10.81
C TYR A 380 -20.52 4.86 9.39
N ALA A 381 -20.22 6.03 8.83
CA ALA A 381 -19.68 6.15 7.48
C ALA A 381 -18.19 6.56 7.48
N GLY A 382 -17.73 7.27 8.51
CA GLY A 382 -16.33 7.68 8.63
C GLY A 382 -16.15 8.85 9.58
N ALA A 383 -14.91 9.24 9.80
CA ALA A 383 -14.53 10.42 10.58
C ALA A 383 -13.26 11.03 9.99
N SER A 384 -13.05 12.32 10.25
CA SER A 384 -11.82 13.00 9.86
C SER A 384 -10.75 12.88 10.95
N GLY A 385 -9.50 13.24 10.64
CA GLY A 385 -8.44 13.36 11.65
C GLY A 385 -8.70 14.46 12.69
N SER A 386 -9.63 15.38 12.42
CA SER A 386 -10.05 16.43 13.36
C SER A 386 -11.15 15.98 14.32
N THR A 387 -11.79 14.84 14.05
CA THR A 387 -12.86 14.33 14.89
C THR A 387 -12.28 13.75 16.18
N VAL A 388 -12.71 14.28 17.32
CA VAL A 388 -12.27 13.83 18.64
C VAL A 388 -13.00 12.54 19.00
N ALA A 389 -12.36 11.64 19.77
CA ALA A 389 -13.07 10.48 20.31
C ALA A 389 -14.17 10.89 21.29
N GLY A 390 -15.28 10.15 21.30
CA GLY A 390 -16.40 10.40 22.18
C GLY A 390 -17.71 9.86 21.64
N THR A 391 -18.76 10.02 22.43
CA THR A 391 -20.12 9.63 22.07
C THR A 391 -20.93 10.88 21.72
N TYR A 392 -21.54 10.86 20.53
CA TYR A 392 -22.22 12.00 19.94
C TYR A 392 -23.69 11.66 19.66
N ALA A 393 -24.61 12.49 20.16
CA ALA A 393 -26.04 12.31 19.90
C ALA A 393 -26.40 12.63 18.45
N ILE A 394 -27.32 11.87 17.86
CA ILE A 394 -27.72 11.99 16.46
C ILE A 394 -29.16 12.50 16.40
N ASN A 395 -29.36 13.62 15.71
CA ASN A 395 -30.69 14.17 15.47
C ASN A 395 -30.90 14.43 13.98
N VAL A 396 -31.90 13.77 13.39
CA VAL A 396 -32.24 13.91 11.97
C VAL A 396 -33.51 14.71 11.83
N SER A 397 -33.45 15.88 11.19
CA SER A 397 -34.59 16.76 10.96
C SER A 397 -35.32 16.46 9.64
N GLN A 398 -34.65 15.84 8.68
CA GLN A 398 -35.22 15.45 7.39
C GLN A 398 -34.59 14.14 6.93
N ALA A 399 -35.40 13.15 6.55
CA ALA A 399 -34.90 11.93 5.94
C ALA A 399 -34.59 12.14 4.45
N ALA A 400 -33.65 11.35 3.93
CA ALA A 400 -33.37 11.34 2.51
C ALA A 400 -34.50 10.64 1.74
N ALA A 401 -34.85 11.15 0.56
CA ALA A 401 -35.83 10.54 -0.33
C ALA A 401 -35.29 10.36 -1.75
N GLN A 402 -35.81 9.37 -2.46
CA GLN A 402 -35.61 9.17 -3.89
C GLN A 402 -36.51 10.14 -4.68
N ALA A 403 -36.14 10.48 -5.91
CA ALA A 403 -37.08 11.10 -6.84
C ALA A 403 -38.13 10.05 -7.24
N GLN A 404 -39.41 10.42 -7.22
CA GLN A 404 -40.51 9.48 -7.51
C GLN A 404 -41.59 10.18 -8.33
N ILE A 405 -42.06 9.51 -9.39
CA ILE A 405 -43.21 9.90 -10.19
C ILE A 405 -44.15 8.70 -10.23
N LEU A 406 -45.36 8.88 -9.70
CA LEU A 406 -46.45 7.91 -9.82
C LEU A 406 -47.43 8.40 -10.88
N SER A 407 -47.80 7.52 -11.81
CA SER A 407 -48.80 7.83 -12.84
C SER A 407 -50.14 8.27 -12.24
N SER A 408 -50.77 9.22 -12.92
CA SER A 408 -52.02 9.86 -12.45
C SER A 408 -53.20 8.89 -12.48
N SER A 409 -53.26 8.03 -13.50
CA SER A 409 -54.30 7.01 -13.69
C SER A 409 -53.74 5.59 -13.57
N ALA A 410 -54.61 4.63 -13.26
CA ALA A 410 -54.26 3.21 -13.36
C ALA A 410 -53.90 2.84 -14.80
N PHE A 411 -53.00 1.87 -14.96
CA PHE A 411 -52.63 1.33 -16.25
C PHE A 411 -53.84 0.61 -16.88
N PRO A 412 -54.11 0.77 -18.19
CA PRO A 412 -55.27 0.14 -18.83
C PRO A 412 -55.27 -1.39 -18.67
N SER A 413 -56.38 -1.96 -18.20
CA SER A 413 -56.51 -3.40 -17.91
C SER A 413 -56.42 -4.30 -19.15
N GLY A 414 -56.73 -3.76 -20.34
CA GLY A 414 -56.58 -4.42 -21.64
C GLY A 414 -55.21 -4.22 -22.31
N GLY A 415 -54.25 -3.59 -21.62
CA GLY A 415 -52.99 -3.14 -22.21
C GLY A 415 -53.13 -1.78 -22.92
N LEU A 416 -52.01 -1.23 -23.38
CA LEU A 416 -51.98 0.09 -24.01
C LEU A 416 -52.92 0.17 -25.23
N ALA A 417 -53.78 1.18 -25.28
CA ALA A 417 -54.75 1.33 -26.38
C ALA A 417 -54.08 1.64 -27.73
N GLN A 418 -52.89 2.23 -27.70
CA GLN A 418 -52.09 2.62 -28.85
C GLN A 418 -50.60 2.58 -28.47
N SER A 419 -49.70 2.66 -29.46
CA SER A 419 -48.28 2.82 -29.18
C SER A 419 -48.00 4.16 -28.50
N GLU A 420 -47.06 4.16 -27.56
CA GLU A 420 -46.73 5.30 -26.71
C GLU A 420 -45.21 5.48 -26.64
N SER A 421 -44.77 6.74 -26.71
CA SER A 421 -43.38 7.13 -26.54
C SER A 421 -43.24 7.94 -25.27
N LEU A 422 -42.47 7.43 -24.32
CA LEU A 422 -42.10 8.11 -23.09
C LEU A 422 -40.72 8.74 -23.26
N THR A 423 -40.63 10.06 -23.15
CA THR A 423 -39.35 10.77 -23.19
C THR A 423 -38.89 11.05 -21.76
N PHE A 424 -37.80 10.40 -21.35
CA PHE A 424 -37.15 10.60 -20.07
C PHE A 424 -36.06 11.65 -20.18
N GLY A 425 -35.92 12.48 -19.15
CA GLY A 425 -34.85 13.46 -19.01
C GLY A 425 -34.15 13.29 -17.66
N SER A 426 -32.82 13.30 -17.64
CA SER A 426 -32.03 13.36 -16.40
C SER A 426 -30.70 14.07 -16.66
N GLY A 427 -30.48 15.21 -16.01
CA GLY A 427 -29.37 16.10 -16.34
C GLY A 427 -29.42 16.52 -17.82
N SER A 428 -28.33 16.29 -18.55
CA SER A 428 -28.25 16.55 -20.00
C SER A 428 -28.70 15.38 -20.88
N GLN A 429 -29.06 14.23 -20.30
CA GLN A 429 -29.45 13.04 -21.06
C GLN A 429 -30.95 13.04 -21.34
N SER A 430 -31.32 12.62 -22.55
CA SER A 430 -32.70 12.36 -22.94
C SER A 430 -32.82 11.02 -23.65
N VAL A 431 -33.77 10.19 -23.21
CA VAL A 431 -34.00 8.84 -23.75
C VAL A 431 -35.48 8.67 -24.07
N VAL A 432 -35.77 8.19 -25.28
CA VAL A 432 -37.14 7.87 -25.69
C VAL A 432 -37.36 6.37 -25.58
N VAL A 433 -38.33 5.97 -24.77
CA VAL A 433 -38.79 4.58 -24.66
C VAL A 433 -40.04 4.42 -25.49
N SER A 434 -40.03 3.48 -26.43
CA SER A 434 -41.19 3.16 -27.26
C SER A 434 -41.90 1.92 -26.74
N LEU A 435 -43.19 2.06 -26.44
CA LEU A 435 -44.08 1.02 -25.98
C LEU A 435 -45.11 0.69 -27.08
N SER A 436 -45.29 -0.59 -27.36
CA SER A 436 -46.22 -1.04 -28.41
C SER A 436 -47.66 -1.09 -27.90
N SER A 437 -48.64 -0.84 -28.78
CA SER A 437 -50.05 -1.10 -28.50
C SER A 437 -50.28 -2.52 -27.98
N GLY A 438 -51.17 -2.69 -27.01
CA GLY A 438 -51.46 -3.97 -26.36
C GLY A 438 -50.47 -4.38 -25.28
N SER A 439 -49.39 -3.62 -25.04
CA SER A 439 -48.44 -3.94 -23.96
C SER A 439 -49.13 -3.90 -22.60
N SER A 440 -48.94 -4.96 -21.80
CA SER A 440 -49.36 -4.97 -20.39
C SER A 440 -48.46 -4.08 -19.54
N LEU A 441 -48.90 -3.74 -18.31
CA LEU A 441 -48.07 -2.99 -17.36
C LEU A 441 -46.72 -3.65 -17.12
N SER A 442 -46.69 -4.98 -16.95
CA SER A 442 -45.44 -5.73 -16.76
C SER A 442 -44.53 -5.65 -17.99
N ALA A 443 -45.09 -5.73 -19.21
CA ALA A 443 -44.32 -5.58 -20.44
C ALA A 443 -43.77 -4.15 -20.60
N ALA A 444 -44.57 -3.14 -20.24
CA ALA A 444 -44.15 -1.74 -20.26
C ALA A 444 -43.02 -1.48 -19.26
N VAL A 445 -43.14 -1.95 -18.01
CA VAL A 445 -42.09 -1.87 -16.98
C VAL A 445 -40.79 -2.50 -17.46
N ASN A 446 -40.85 -3.72 -18.02
CA ASN A 446 -39.67 -4.41 -18.53
C ASN A 446 -39.02 -3.64 -19.70
N THR A 447 -39.83 -3.11 -20.62
CA THR A 447 -39.35 -2.35 -21.78
C THR A 447 -38.69 -1.04 -21.35
N ILE A 448 -39.28 -0.31 -20.39
CA ILE A 448 -38.70 0.91 -19.81
C ILE A 448 -37.35 0.58 -19.19
N ASN A 449 -37.29 -0.38 -18.27
CA ASN A 449 -36.05 -0.74 -17.58
C ASN A 449 -34.95 -1.19 -18.56
N ALA A 450 -35.28 -2.04 -19.54
CA ALA A 450 -34.33 -2.51 -20.54
C ALA A 450 -33.81 -1.37 -21.44
N THR A 451 -34.69 -0.48 -21.90
CA THR A 451 -34.32 0.63 -22.79
C THR A 451 -33.46 1.67 -22.07
N LEU A 452 -33.84 2.03 -20.84
CA LEU A 452 -33.06 2.95 -20.01
C LEU A 452 -31.67 2.38 -19.69
N GLN A 453 -31.59 1.08 -19.37
CA GLN A 453 -30.33 0.39 -19.15
C GLN A 453 -29.45 0.38 -20.40
N GLN A 454 -30.02 0.04 -21.58
CA GLN A 454 -29.28 0.03 -22.85
C GLN A 454 -28.80 1.43 -23.25
N SER A 455 -29.54 2.47 -22.88
CA SER A 455 -29.21 3.86 -23.18
C SER A 455 -28.27 4.52 -22.15
N GLY A 456 -27.84 3.78 -21.12
CA GLY A 456 -26.96 4.30 -20.06
C GLY A 456 -27.66 5.11 -18.97
N MET A 457 -28.99 5.26 -19.01
CA MET A 457 -29.80 5.94 -17.99
C MET A 457 -30.19 4.96 -16.87
N THR A 458 -29.19 4.37 -16.21
CA THR A 458 -29.37 3.31 -15.20
C THR A 458 -29.88 3.81 -13.84
N GLY A 459 -30.00 5.13 -13.65
CA GLY A 459 -30.41 5.75 -12.40
C GLY A 459 -31.92 5.79 -12.15
N ILE A 460 -32.75 5.30 -13.08
CA ILE A 460 -34.22 5.32 -12.99
C ILE A 460 -34.76 3.91 -13.20
N THR A 461 -35.69 3.49 -12.36
CA THR A 461 -36.36 2.20 -12.44
C THR A 461 -37.88 2.38 -12.51
N ALA A 462 -38.53 1.60 -13.35
CA ALA A 462 -39.97 1.47 -13.42
C ALA A 462 -40.46 0.26 -12.59
N SER A 463 -41.60 0.43 -11.93
CA SER A 463 -42.28 -0.57 -11.10
C SER A 463 -43.79 -0.51 -11.29
N ASN A 464 -44.48 -1.56 -10.83
CA ASN A 464 -45.93 -1.59 -10.70
C ASN A 464 -46.29 -1.30 -9.24
N ASP A 465 -46.90 -0.13 -9.00
CA ASP A 465 -47.50 0.21 -7.70
C ASP A 465 -49.03 0.13 -7.82
N ASN A 466 -49.62 -0.95 -7.30
CA ASN A 466 -51.08 -1.13 -7.26
C ASN A 466 -51.80 -0.90 -8.61
N GLY A 467 -51.21 -1.35 -9.71
CA GLY A 467 -51.75 -1.20 -11.06
C GLY A 467 -51.40 0.13 -11.73
N LYS A 468 -50.57 0.96 -11.11
CA LYS A 468 -50.03 2.20 -11.68
C LYS A 468 -48.56 2.00 -12.07
N LEU A 469 -48.14 2.71 -13.11
CA LEU A 469 -46.73 2.85 -13.41
C LEU A 469 -46.11 3.80 -12.39
N GLU A 470 -45.11 3.30 -11.67
CA GLU A 470 -44.25 4.07 -10.79
C GLU A 470 -42.86 4.16 -11.40
N LEU A 471 -42.26 5.34 -11.32
CA LEU A 471 -40.89 5.61 -11.72
C LEU A 471 -40.14 6.16 -10.51
N GLN A 472 -38.98 5.59 -10.22
CA GLN A 472 -38.19 5.95 -9.04
C GLN A 472 -36.71 6.04 -9.38
N SER A 473 -35.98 6.99 -8.79
CA SER A 473 -34.53 7.02 -8.90
C SER A 473 -33.89 5.94 -8.04
N ALA A 474 -32.85 5.27 -8.55
CA ALA A 474 -32.12 4.25 -7.78
C ALA A 474 -31.38 4.86 -6.57
N GLY A 475 -30.91 6.10 -6.68
CA GLY A 475 -30.26 6.83 -5.60
C GLY A 475 -31.21 7.69 -4.77
N TYR A 476 -30.72 8.14 -3.61
CA TYR A 476 -31.38 9.11 -2.73
C TYR A 476 -30.70 10.47 -2.83
N GLY A 477 -31.44 11.55 -2.55
CA GLY A 477 -30.86 12.89 -2.46
C GLY A 477 -31.30 13.84 -3.57
N SER A 478 -31.03 15.13 -3.38
CA SER A 478 -31.38 16.18 -4.34
C SER A 478 -30.61 16.11 -5.65
N ALA A 479 -29.48 15.38 -5.68
CA ALA A 479 -28.75 15.08 -6.91
C ALA A 479 -29.53 14.14 -7.83
N GLN A 480 -30.49 13.39 -7.29
CA GLN A 480 -31.34 12.49 -8.05
C GLN A 480 -32.55 13.27 -8.52
N SER A 481 -32.60 13.55 -9.81
CA SER A 481 -33.73 14.20 -10.44
C SER A 481 -33.94 13.65 -11.85
N PHE A 482 -35.21 13.55 -12.23
CA PHE A 482 -35.58 13.17 -13.58
C PHE A 482 -36.94 13.74 -13.95
N SER A 483 -37.19 13.76 -15.25
CA SER A 483 -38.48 14.09 -15.82
C SER A 483 -38.94 13.02 -16.79
N VAL A 484 -40.24 12.93 -16.99
CA VAL A 484 -40.86 12.07 -18.00
C VAL A 484 -42.03 12.80 -18.64
N VAL A 485 -42.23 12.58 -19.93
CA VAL A 485 -43.41 13.04 -20.66
C VAL A 485 -43.85 11.98 -21.65
N SER A 486 -45.16 11.78 -21.78
CA SER A 486 -45.75 10.90 -22.79
C SER A 486 -46.16 11.71 -24.02
N ASN A 487 -46.13 11.10 -25.20
CA ASN A 487 -46.78 11.65 -26.40
C ASN A 487 -48.30 11.36 -26.45
N VAL A 488 -48.85 10.59 -25.50
CA VAL A 488 -50.26 10.19 -25.45
C VAL A 488 -50.98 10.85 -24.27
N ALA A 489 -52.12 11.49 -24.53
CA ALA A 489 -52.91 12.18 -23.50
C ALA A 489 -53.86 11.25 -22.71
N SER A 490 -54.42 10.21 -23.36
CA SER A 490 -55.38 9.28 -22.75
C SER A 490 -55.21 7.86 -23.29
N GLY A 491 -55.48 6.84 -22.46
CA GLY A 491 -55.38 5.43 -22.87
C GLY A 491 -53.95 4.87 -22.92
N GLY A 492 -52.97 5.66 -22.45
CA GLY A 492 -51.57 5.26 -22.29
C GLY A 492 -51.20 4.86 -20.85
N THR A 493 -49.92 5.00 -20.50
CA THR A 493 -49.32 4.66 -19.20
C THR A 493 -49.82 5.50 -18.01
N GLY A 494 -50.53 6.60 -18.25
CA GLY A 494 -51.00 7.54 -17.22
C GLY A 494 -50.00 8.62 -16.82
N ILE A 495 -48.87 8.73 -17.53
CA ILE A 495 -47.89 9.83 -17.39
C ILE A 495 -48.45 11.14 -17.98
N GLY A 496 -49.09 11.07 -19.15
CA GLY A 496 -49.69 12.22 -19.82
C GLY A 496 -48.69 13.10 -20.58
N THR A 497 -49.22 14.11 -21.29
CA THR A 497 -48.46 14.96 -22.21
C THR A 497 -47.80 16.18 -21.56
N SER A 498 -48.04 16.39 -20.27
CA SER A 498 -47.33 17.40 -19.49
C SER A 498 -46.07 16.79 -18.89
N THR A 499 -44.94 17.48 -18.96
CA THR A 499 -43.70 17.00 -18.34
C THR A 499 -43.86 16.91 -16.84
N LEU A 500 -43.77 15.69 -16.32
CA LEU A 500 -43.67 15.44 -14.88
C LEU A 500 -42.20 15.45 -14.49
N ALA A 501 -41.85 16.11 -13.39
CA ALA A 501 -40.50 16.15 -12.87
C ALA A 501 -40.50 15.82 -11.37
N ALA A 502 -39.50 15.08 -10.93
CA ALA A 502 -39.29 14.75 -9.53
C ALA A 502 -37.82 14.93 -9.14
N SER A 503 -37.61 15.30 -7.88
CA SER A 503 -36.30 15.40 -7.25
C SER A 503 -36.32 14.72 -5.89
N GLY A 504 -35.26 13.98 -5.56
CA GLY A 504 -35.07 13.46 -4.22
C GLY A 504 -34.74 14.57 -3.22
N THR A 505 -34.67 14.22 -1.94
CA THR A 505 -34.24 15.11 -0.85
C THR A 505 -33.04 14.52 -0.13
N ASN A 506 -32.10 15.36 0.29
CA ASN A 506 -30.98 14.91 1.13
C ASN A 506 -31.46 14.73 2.56
N VAL A 507 -30.76 13.90 3.33
CA VAL A 507 -30.86 13.88 4.78
C VAL A 507 -30.49 15.26 5.34
N ALA A 508 -31.13 15.71 6.41
CA ALA A 508 -30.70 16.89 7.17
C ALA A 508 -30.77 16.60 8.67
N GLY A 509 -29.91 17.24 9.44
CA GLY A 509 -29.82 16.99 10.87
C GLY A 509 -28.60 17.63 11.54
N THR A 510 -28.39 17.26 12.79
CA THR A 510 -27.22 17.64 13.59
C THR A 510 -26.62 16.41 14.26
N ILE A 511 -25.32 16.48 14.56
CA ILE A 511 -24.64 15.49 15.40
C ILE A 511 -24.00 16.23 16.56
N ASN A 512 -24.31 15.84 17.78
CA ASN A 512 -23.95 16.53 19.02
C ASN A 512 -24.38 18.01 19.05
N GLY A 513 -25.53 18.32 18.42
CA GLY A 513 -26.01 19.70 18.25
C GLY A 513 -25.21 20.54 17.23
N GLN A 514 -24.18 19.96 16.60
CA GLN A 514 -23.37 20.65 15.59
C GLN A 514 -24.03 20.53 14.21
N ALA A 515 -23.94 21.60 13.42
CA ALA A 515 -24.45 21.64 12.06
C ALA A 515 -23.79 20.56 11.18
N ALA A 516 -24.63 19.85 10.42
CA ALA A 516 -24.19 18.83 9.49
C ALA A 516 -24.80 19.07 8.09
N SER A 517 -24.01 18.77 7.06
CA SER A 517 -24.43 18.82 5.66
C SER A 517 -24.85 17.42 5.20
N GLY A 518 -25.99 17.33 4.53
CA GLY A 518 -26.47 16.09 3.94
C GLY A 518 -26.19 15.96 2.45
N SER A 519 -25.90 14.74 2.02
CA SER A 519 -25.81 14.35 0.60
C SER A 519 -26.38 12.94 0.44
N GLY A 520 -27.53 12.82 -0.23
CA GLY A 520 -28.31 11.59 -0.22
C GLY A 520 -28.63 11.17 1.21
N GLN A 521 -28.27 9.94 1.58
CA GLN A 521 -28.42 9.40 2.94
C GLN A 521 -27.25 9.74 3.89
N ASN A 522 -26.19 10.35 3.39
CA ASN A 522 -24.99 10.63 4.20
C ASN A 522 -25.10 12.00 4.86
N LEU A 523 -24.88 12.04 6.17
CA LEU A 523 -24.86 13.26 6.98
C LEU A 523 -23.43 13.47 7.52
N THR A 524 -22.84 14.62 7.21
CA THR A 524 -21.45 14.96 7.54
C THR A 524 -21.40 16.21 8.41
N VAL A 525 -20.76 16.16 9.58
CA VAL A 525 -20.59 17.33 10.45
C VAL A 525 -19.62 18.31 9.82
N THR A 526 -20.08 19.54 9.62
CA THR A 526 -19.33 20.65 9.03
C THR A 526 -19.15 21.81 10.02
N GLY A 527 -19.97 21.87 11.07
CA GLY A 527 -19.83 22.85 12.14
C GLY A 527 -18.59 22.62 13.02
N PRO A 528 -17.98 23.68 13.57
CA PRO A 528 -16.78 23.58 14.40
C PRO A 528 -17.04 22.86 15.73
N GLY A 529 -16.06 22.06 16.17
CA GLY A 529 -15.97 21.41 17.48
C GLY A 529 -15.71 19.91 17.39
N ASN A 530 -15.99 19.16 18.46
CA ASN A 530 -15.44 17.80 18.63
C ASN A 530 -15.90 16.76 17.60
N ALA A 531 -17.13 16.86 17.07
CA ALA A 531 -17.62 15.94 16.04
C ALA A 531 -17.29 16.40 14.61
N LEU A 532 -16.49 17.46 14.42
CA LEU A 532 -16.15 17.98 13.09
C LEU A 532 -15.58 16.88 12.19
N GLY A 533 -16.17 16.72 11.01
CA GLY A 533 -15.77 15.71 10.02
C GLY A 533 -16.29 14.29 10.30
N LEU A 534 -17.12 14.09 11.33
CA LEU A 534 -17.84 12.84 11.56
C LEU A 534 -18.91 12.64 10.48
N GLN A 535 -18.99 11.42 9.96
CA GLN A 535 -19.92 11.03 8.90
C GLN A 535 -20.73 9.82 9.32
N ILE A 536 -22.04 9.91 9.12
CA ILE A 536 -22.98 8.79 9.29
C ILE A 536 -23.84 8.66 8.05
N ARG A 537 -24.38 7.47 7.84
CA ARG A 537 -25.41 7.20 6.85
C ARG A 537 -26.71 6.87 7.58
N VAL A 538 -27.78 7.60 7.26
CA VAL A 538 -29.11 7.39 7.82
C VAL A 538 -29.91 6.50 6.88
N LEU A 539 -30.40 5.38 7.40
CA LEU A 539 -31.16 4.39 6.66
C LEU A 539 -32.67 4.63 6.80
N GLY A 540 -33.37 4.46 5.68
CA GLY A 540 -34.83 4.60 5.61
C GLY A 540 -35.31 6.04 5.83
N SER A 541 -36.57 6.15 6.25
CA SER A 541 -37.29 7.43 6.36
C SER A 541 -37.34 7.99 7.80
N ASN A 542 -36.45 7.52 8.67
CA ASN A 542 -36.48 7.85 10.10
C ASN A 542 -36.01 9.29 10.38
N THR A 543 -36.74 9.99 11.23
CA THR A 543 -36.42 11.35 11.70
C THR A 543 -36.51 11.42 13.24
N GLY A 544 -35.92 12.45 13.83
CA GLY A 544 -35.88 12.68 15.28
C GLY A 544 -34.55 12.25 15.90
N ASN A 545 -34.60 11.89 17.19
CA ASN A 545 -33.44 11.38 17.91
C ASN A 545 -33.17 9.93 17.49
N LEU A 546 -32.05 9.70 16.79
CA LEU A 546 -31.64 8.38 16.31
C LEU A 546 -30.53 7.77 17.18
N GLY A 547 -30.46 8.16 18.45
CA GLY A 547 -29.50 7.61 19.40
C GLY A 547 -28.14 8.31 19.32
N THR A 548 -27.07 7.53 19.40
CA THR A 548 -25.70 8.05 19.47
C THR A 548 -24.76 7.33 18.51
N VAL A 549 -23.66 7.98 18.16
CA VAL A 549 -22.49 7.37 17.54
C VAL A 549 -21.29 7.54 18.48
N SER A 550 -20.68 6.44 18.89
CA SER A 550 -19.46 6.41 19.68
C SER A 550 -18.26 6.21 18.77
N LEU A 551 -17.36 7.19 18.76
CA LEU A 551 -16.12 7.15 18.00
C LEU A 551 -14.95 6.83 18.93
N SER A 552 -14.31 5.68 18.72
CA SER A 552 -13.09 5.34 19.44
C SER A 552 -11.87 6.03 18.82
N GLN A 553 -10.93 6.43 19.68
CA GLN A 553 -9.60 6.83 19.27
C GLN A 553 -8.67 5.72 19.77
N GLY A 554 -8.58 4.65 19.00
CA GLY A 554 -7.73 3.51 19.31
C GLY A 554 -6.24 3.88 19.35
N LEU A 555 -5.45 2.88 19.71
CA LEU A 555 -3.99 2.95 19.87
C LEU A 555 -3.27 3.65 18.71
N TYR A 556 -3.72 3.42 17.49
CA TYR A 556 -3.17 4.00 16.27
C TYR A 556 -3.05 5.52 16.36
N GLN A 557 -4.15 6.23 16.66
CA GLN A 557 -4.17 7.69 16.61
C GLN A 557 -3.27 8.30 17.69
N GLN A 558 -3.38 7.78 18.92
CA GLN A 558 -2.64 8.31 20.06
C GLN A 558 -1.13 8.07 19.89
N MET A 559 -0.73 6.86 19.49
CA MET A 559 0.68 6.54 19.30
C MET A 559 1.24 7.22 18.04
N ASN A 560 0.47 7.33 16.96
CA ASN A 560 0.95 7.98 15.74
C ASN A 560 1.17 9.48 15.97
N SER A 561 0.31 10.14 16.77
CA SER A 561 0.52 11.53 17.17
C SER A 561 1.81 11.69 17.98
N LEU A 562 2.04 10.81 18.96
CA LEU A 562 3.26 10.82 19.78
C LEU A 562 4.53 10.60 18.92
N LEU A 563 4.51 9.59 18.04
CA LEU A 563 5.64 9.28 17.15
C LEU A 563 5.89 10.40 16.13
N SER A 564 4.83 10.99 15.57
CA SER A 564 4.95 12.12 14.64
C SER A 564 5.55 13.35 15.32
N GLN A 565 5.19 13.62 16.57
CA GLN A 565 5.80 14.70 17.34
C GLN A 565 7.27 14.40 17.65
N ALA A 566 7.62 13.16 18.00
CA ALA A 566 8.99 12.74 18.28
C ALA A 566 9.90 12.82 17.04
N LEU A 567 9.41 12.36 15.89
CA LEU A 567 10.14 12.19 14.63
C LEU A 567 10.08 13.42 13.70
N SER A 568 9.36 14.47 14.08
CA SER A 568 9.24 15.67 13.25
C SER A 568 10.62 16.23 12.86
N SER A 569 10.82 16.45 11.56
CA SER A 569 12.07 16.98 11.02
C SER A 569 12.30 18.46 11.36
N GLN A 570 11.26 19.19 11.75
CA GLN A 570 11.37 20.61 12.09
C GLN A 570 11.45 20.86 13.59
N ASN A 571 10.58 20.21 14.38
CA ASN A 571 10.40 20.50 15.81
C ASN A 571 10.46 19.25 16.69
N GLY A 572 10.87 18.11 16.15
CA GLY A 572 10.94 16.86 16.93
C GLY A 572 12.11 16.86 17.89
N PHE A 573 11.91 16.31 19.10
CA PHE A 573 12.96 16.30 20.13
C PHE A 573 14.17 15.46 19.72
N ILE A 574 13.99 14.45 18.87
CA ILE A 574 15.09 13.62 18.33
C ILE A 574 15.97 14.48 17.43
N THR A 575 15.36 15.18 16.47
CA THR A 575 16.06 16.10 15.57
C THR A 575 16.77 17.20 16.35
N ALA A 576 16.11 17.78 17.36
CA ALA A 576 16.71 18.78 18.24
C ALA A 576 17.94 18.24 18.99
N ALA A 577 17.86 17.02 19.54
CA ALA A 577 18.98 16.37 20.21
C ALA A 577 20.15 16.09 19.25
N GLN A 578 19.87 15.57 18.05
CA GLN A 578 20.89 15.33 17.01
C GLN A 578 21.58 16.63 16.58
N ASN A 579 20.82 17.70 16.36
CA ASN A 579 21.36 19.01 16.01
C ASN A 579 22.24 19.60 17.12
N GLY A 580 21.84 19.45 18.39
CA GLY A 580 22.64 19.86 19.54
C GLY A 580 23.96 19.10 19.65
N ILE A 581 23.94 17.78 19.43
CA ILE A 581 25.14 16.93 19.43
C ILE A 581 26.06 17.27 18.25
N ASN A 582 25.51 17.44 17.04
CA ASN A 582 26.29 17.84 15.85
C ASN A 582 26.97 19.21 16.06
N SER A 583 26.28 20.15 16.70
CA SER A 583 26.86 21.45 17.05
C SER A 583 28.00 21.30 18.06
N THR A 584 27.85 20.40 19.04
CA THR A 584 28.90 20.09 20.02
C THR A 584 30.12 19.44 19.36
N ILE A 585 29.91 18.46 18.48
CA ILE A 585 30.98 17.81 17.69
C ILE A 585 31.71 18.84 16.83
N SER A 586 30.98 19.75 16.18
CA SER A 586 31.59 20.82 15.38
C SER A 586 32.45 21.75 16.24
N GLY A 587 31.99 22.10 17.44
CA GLY A 587 32.76 22.89 18.41
C GLY A 587 34.01 22.18 18.91
N LEU A 588 33.92 20.89 19.25
CA LEU A 588 35.06 20.06 19.65
C LEU A 588 36.10 19.96 18.54
N ASN A 589 35.67 19.73 17.30
CA ASN A 589 36.55 19.69 16.13
C ASN A 589 37.29 21.02 15.91
N ALA A 590 36.61 22.16 16.07
CA ALA A 590 37.25 23.46 15.99
C ALA A 590 38.31 23.67 17.09
N GLN A 591 38.04 23.21 18.32
CA GLN A 591 39.00 23.27 19.44
C GLN A 591 40.21 22.36 19.21
N ILE A 592 39.98 21.13 18.74
CA ILE A 592 41.03 20.17 18.39
C ILE A 592 41.94 20.77 17.31
N ALA A 593 41.36 21.30 16.23
CA ALA A 593 42.12 21.93 15.16
C ALA A 593 42.97 23.10 15.66
N THR A 594 42.42 23.94 16.54
CA THR A 594 43.14 25.07 17.13
C THR A 594 44.32 24.62 18.01
N LEU A 595 44.12 23.58 18.83
CA LEU A 595 45.18 23.02 19.68
C LEU A 595 46.26 22.33 18.85
N GLN A 596 45.89 21.58 17.81
CA GLN A 596 46.83 20.95 16.87
C GLN A 596 47.69 22.00 16.17
N GLN A 597 47.09 23.10 15.70
CA GLN A 597 47.83 24.19 15.09
C GLN A 597 48.77 24.87 16.09
N SER A 598 48.31 25.11 17.31
CA SER A 598 49.13 25.72 18.38
C SER A 598 50.33 24.83 18.75
N ALA A 599 50.10 23.52 18.89
CA ALA A 599 51.15 22.55 19.15
C ALA A 599 52.19 22.54 18.00
N SER A 600 51.72 22.51 16.74
CA SER A 600 52.59 22.55 15.56
C SER A 600 53.45 23.82 15.51
N ASN A 601 52.84 24.99 15.73
CA ASN A 601 53.53 26.27 15.76
C ASN A 601 54.60 26.33 16.86
N GLN A 602 54.29 25.83 18.06
CA GLN A 602 55.24 25.80 19.17
C GLN A 602 56.40 24.84 18.91
N THR A 603 56.13 23.66 18.35
CA THR A 603 57.18 22.72 17.92
C THR A 603 58.10 23.37 16.89
N ALA A 604 57.53 24.04 15.88
CA ALA A 604 58.31 24.73 14.85
C ALA A 604 59.20 25.85 15.44
N LEU A 605 58.65 26.66 16.35
CA LEU A 605 59.39 27.72 17.05
C LEU A 605 60.57 27.14 17.85
N LEU A 606 60.34 26.07 18.61
CA LEU A 606 61.38 25.43 19.40
C LEU A 606 62.46 24.79 18.53
N THR A 607 62.08 24.17 17.42
CA THR A 607 63.05 23.66 16.42
C THR A 607 63.90 24.80 15.85
N GLN A 608 63.29 25.95 15.53
CA GLN A 608 64.01 27.11 15.02
C GLN A 608 64.96 27.71 16.07
N GLN A 609 64.50 27.92 17.30
CA GLN A 609 65.32 28.40 18.42
C GLN A 609 66.49 27.45 18.69
N PHE A 610 66.25 26.14 18.61
CA PHE A 610 67.29 25.14 18.76
C PHE A 610 68.32 25.18 17.63
N ALA A 611 67.89 25.32 16.37
CA ALA A 611 68.80 25.49 15.24
C ALA A 611 69.67 26.75 15.39
N ALA A 612 69.09 27.85 15.86
CA ALA A 612 69.81 29.09 16.14
C ALA A 612 70.83 28.94 17.29
N MET A 613 70.45 28.29 18.39
CA MET A 613 71.36 28.00 19.51
C MET A 613 72.53 27.10 19.07
N GLN A 614 72.28 26.08 18.25
CA GLN A 614 73.35 25.23 17.71
C GLN A 614 74.34 26.04 16.85
N SER A 615 73.84 26.96 16.03
CA SER A 615 74.69 27.86 15.23
C SER A 615 75.55 28.76 16.12
N GLN A 616 74.97 29.37 17.17
CA GLN A 616 75.73 30.19 18.12
C GLN A 616 76.76 29.37 18.91
N LEU A 617 76.39 28.17 19.38
CA LEU A 617 77.32 27.25 20.06
C LEU A 617 78.47 26.83 19.15
N SER A 618 78.20 26.53 17.88
CA SER A 618 79.23 26.24 16.89
C SER A 618 80.18 27.43 16.70
N THR A 619 79.63 28.66 16.68
CA THR A 619 80.43 29.90 16.56
C THR A 619 81.26 30.16 17.82
N LEU A 620 80.73 29.88 19.01
CA LEU A 620 81.47 29.98 20.27
C LEU A 620 82.55 28.90 20.37
N GLN A 621 82.29 27.70 19.86
CA GLN A 621 83.29 26.63 19.76
C GLN A 621 84.40 26.99 18.78
N SER A 622 84.08 27.53 17.59
CA SER A 622 85.09 28.01 16.65
C SER A 622 85.89 29.18 17.22
N THR A 623 85.24 30.07 17.98
CA THR A 623 85.91 31.17 18.70
C THR A 623 86.80 30.64 19.82
N SER A 624 86.37 29.64 20.58
CA SER A 624 87.18 28.99 21.62
C SER A 624 88.36 28.22 21.03
N GLN A 625 88.18 27.55 19.89
CA GLN A 625 89.27 26.93 19.14
C GLN A 625 90.24 27.97 18.58
N TYR A 626 89.73 29.09 18.06
CA TYR A 626 90.54 30.23 17.62
C TYR A 626 91.33 30.84 18.79
N LEU A 627 90.70 31.05 19.94
CA LEU A 627 91.36 31.55 21.15
C LEU A 627 92.40 30.55 21.69
N ASN A 628 92.13 29.25 21.66
CA ASN A 628 93.10 28.21 22.01
C ASN A 628 94.27 28.16 21.01
N ALA A 629 94.01 28.33 19.70
CA ALA A 629 95.04 28.40 18.68
C ALA A 629 95.89 29.67 18.82
N PHE A 630 95.26 30.82 19.10
CA PHE A 630 95.93 32.09 19.40
C PHE A 630 96.81 31.97 20.66
N TYR A 631 96.28 31.40 21.74
CA TYR A 631 97.02 31.18 22.98
C TYR A 631 98.20 30.20 22.82
N ASN A 632 98.02 29.12 22.05
CA ASN A 632 99.12 28.18 21.73
C ASN A 632 100.15 28.75 20.75
N SER A 633 99.77 29.70 19.87
CA SER A 633 100.73 30.46 19.05
C SER A 633 101.50 31.53 19.84
N GLY A 634 100.88 32.05 20.92
CA GLY A 634 101.52 32.96 21.86
C GLY A 634 102.50 32.27 22.82
N SER A 635 102.32 30.98 23.13
CA SER A 635 103.22 30.23 24.01
C SER A 635 104.42 29.58 23.30
N SER A 636 104.40 29.48 21.96
CA SER A 636 105.50 28.91 21.17
C SER A 636 106.51 29.95 20.66
N SER A 637 106.26 31.24 20.87
CA SER A 637 107.14 32.33 20.40
C SER A 637 108.09 32.91 21.45
N SER A 638 108.18 32.34 22.66
CA SER A 638 109.05 32.86 23.75
C SER A 638 110.16 31.93 24.26
N SER A 639 110.54 30.86 23.55
CA SER A 639 111.73 30.08 23.93
C SER A 639 112.41 29.33 22.78
N SER A 640 113.05 30.05 21.84
CA SER A 640 114.17 29.51 21.04
C SER A 640 115.03 30.61 20.38
N SER A 641 115.94 31.21 21.15
CA SER A 641 117.26 31.62 20.66
C SER A 641 118.24 31.70 21.83
N SER A 642 119.11 30.70 21.90
CA SER A 642 120.21 30.53 22.85
C SER A 642 121.50 31.20 22.38
N SER A 643 122.39 31.45 23.35
CA SER A 643 123.87 31.50 23.26
C SER A 643 124.59 32.78 22.78
N SER A 644 125.05 33.55 23.79
CA SER A 644 126.43 34.00 23.94
C SER A 644 127.09 33.24 25.12
N SER A 645 128.31 32.70 24.88
CA SER A 645 129.46 32.35 25.76
C SER A 645 129.28 31.78 27.19
N SER A 646 130.15 30.79 27.48
CA SER A 646 130.85 30.44 28.74
C SER A 646 130.11 30.53 30.07
#